data_AF-A0A2E5JNS3-F1
#
_entry.id   AF-A0A2E5JNS3-F1
#
_cell.length_a   1.000
_cell.length_b   1.000
_cell.length_c   1.000
_cell.angle_alpha   90.00
_cell.angle_beta   90.00
_cell.angle_gamma   90.00
#
_symmetry.space_group_name_H-M   'P 1'
#
loop_
_entity.id
_entity.type
_entity.pdbx_description
1 polymer ?
#
loop_
_entity_poly.entity_id
_entity_poly.type
_entity_poly.pdbx_seq_one_letter_code
_entity_poly.pdbx_strand_id
1 'polypeptide(L)'
;MALEKYSKMNKSTTRWDSGDKIQHFTILNFIASDPLGDNYLAKDTQLNRLVAIKRFAFNVDLDFSVELVNRLKKKFIDDVKLFSKWDHPNLVAIHYFDVDDSGTPYYVMEYVPKTLSQWIGLSGSDPNEELSSKTDSKSEHESIDIILGICKGLEIMHKGGVYHYRISPNNILITDEGIPKLVGFGIETGMRPDVTSKIQQRYVGIYSAPEQIRGEHSSVGPKSDMYTIGLLFYQLLTGILPTGIIQKKFFNSMGTSEKIQEFLMNMLEQEPQNRPKDLKQIISKLEVLKYNQKKQKTDNYKRIYIVSISLAIIFLGVFYGFKSQVSFNTKEILVQPYFTPMIPASIYENLEPLGKYIFWTDIQNISSKEKKVELQAKFKGAQDEWNKLSVSVKANSDTIIGLNPFINILSEKHDLRFNRNYYIDWKLTEGGNDYIIENQKTRLIQEGSNRIVMLGIGTIDWEILKNVYSTHQNQVSPFSLIASWIIPRDTKEILSKTNDLYNSAVVGYQKSLFESYTRKKGLDNRELIRYQVNLIYQVLQNEFNIVYDGGGIGQTINFPQETLKYKSANCIELSVLFSSILLEAGIEPVIVIVPDHAFVGWQIWDNKNEYDFLETTVIGHRQYSFSDAVSMGNHLANDYGLQEMTQKDFDQQVFGQRGVYQRSERVEVLHISTIRDFKDKEGRQVYTAVPVGYEVN
;
A
#
# COMPACT_ATOMS: atom_id res chain seq x y z
N MET A 1 31.73 34.63 -41.74
CA MET A 1 30.31 34.39 -42.09
C MET A 1 29.90 32.91 -42.17
N ALA A 2 30.31 32.10 -43.15
CA ALA A 2 29.85 30.69 -43.23
C ALA A 2 30.32 29.83 -42.02
N LEU A 3 31.61 29.95 -41.65
CA LEU A 3 32.17 29.31 -40.45
C LEU A 3 31.57 29.84 -39.14
N GLU A 4 31.09 31.09 -39.10
CA GLU A 4 30.35 31.63 -37.94
C GLU A 4 28.90 31.15 -37.87
N LYS A 5 28.27 30.84 -39.01
CA LYS A 5 26.98 30.13 -39.01
C LYS A 5 27.14 28.70 -38.50
N TYR A 6 28.22 28.01 -38.90
CA TYR A 6 28.56 26.69 -38.36
C TYR A 6 28.88 26.74 -36.84
N SER A 7 29.69 27.69 -36.37
CA SER A 7 30.01 27.80 -34.94
C SER A 7 28.83 28.31 -34.09
N LYS A 8 27.86 29.02 -34.67
CA LYS A 8 26.60 29.37 -34.00
C LYS A 8 25.59 28.22 -33.99
N MET A 9 25.57 27.33 -34.99
CA MET A 9 24.72 26.12 -34.95
C MET A 9 25.22 25.10 -33.92
N ASN A 10 26.53 24.97 -33.71
CA ASN A 10 27.11 24.15 -32.63
C ASN A 10 26.96 24.74 -31.20
N LYS A 11 26.14 25.79 -31.03
CA LYS A 11 25.86 26.43 -29.72
C LYS A 11 24.41 26.26 -29.22
N SER A 12 23.64 25.34 -29.78
CA SER A 12 22.32 24.94 -29.26
C SER A 12 22.39 23.86 -28.16
N THR A 13 23.55 23.68 -27.54
CA THR A 13 23.94 22.54 -26.70
C THR A 13 24.03 22.86 -25.21
N THR A 14 23.44 23.98 -24.76
CA THR A 14 23.25 24.21 -23.32
C THR A 14 22.29 23.14 -22.79
N ARG A 15 22.81 22.31 -21.89
CA ARG A 15 22.00 21.51 -20.97
C ARG A 15 21.13 22.44 -20.14
N TRP A 16 20.04 21.93 -19.61
CA TRP A 16 19.28 22.69 -18.62
C TRP A 16 19.99 22.61 -17.27
N ASP A 17 20.12 23.76 -16.61
CA ASP A 17 20.76 23.89 -15.31
C ASP A 17 19.75 23.81 -14.17
N SER A 18 20.24 23.62 -12.94
CA SER A 18 19.37 23.60 -11.75
C SER A 18 18.70 24.97 -11.56
N GLY A 19 17.37 24.97 -11.46
CA GLY A 19 16.55 26.18 -11.38
C GLY A 19 15.92 26.63 -12.70
N ASP A 20 16.33 26.06 -13.84
CA ASP A 20 15.70 26.34 -15.14
C ASP A 20 14.20 25.97 -15.12
N LYS A 21 13.39 26.78 -15.81
CA LYS A 21 11.93 26.58 -15.93
C LYS A 21 11.55 26.21 -17.35
N ILE A 22 11.02 25.00 -17.50
CA ILE A 22 10.50 24.47 -18.77
C ILE A 22 9.00 24.31 -18.60
N GLN A 23 8.20 25.19 -19.21
CA GLN A 23 6.77 25.32 -18.92
C GLN A 23 6.52 25.50 -17.39
N HIS A 24 5.82 24.55 -16.76
CA HIS A 24 5.58 24.50 -15.31
C HIS A 24 6.51 23.54 -14.55
N PHE A 25 7.52 22.99 -15.22
CA PHE A 25 8.55 22.14 -14.61
C PHE A 25 9.76 22.98 -14.21
N THR A 26 10.23 22.85 -12.97
CA THR A 26 11.51 23.43 -12.53
C THR A 26 12.56 22.32 -12.49
N ILE A 27 13.65 22.46 -13.26
CA ILE A 27 14.75 21.49 -13.27
C ILE A 27 15.46 21.52 -11.91
N LEU A 28 15.63 20.35 -11.31
CA LEU A 28 16.32 20.21 -10.01
C LEU A 28 17.75 19.75 -10.22
N ASN A 29 17.96 18.64 -10.94
CA ASN A 29 19.28 18.03 -11.17
C ASN A 29 19.37 17.41 -12.57
N PHE A 30 20.57 17.39 -13.13
CA PHE A 30 20.92 16.49 -14.23
C PHE A 30 21.08 15.05 -13.69
N ILE A 31 20.53 14.05 -14.38
CA ILE A 31 20.62 12.63 -13.98
C ILE A 31 21.69 11.92 -14.81
N ALA A 32 21.56 11.91 -16.13
CA ALA A 32 22.41 11.10 -17.01
C ALA A 32 22.37 11.53 -18.48
N SER A 33 23.47 11.32 -19.19
CA SER A 33 23.60 11.50 -20.64
C SER A 33 23.46 10.15 -21.34
N ASP A 34 22.43 9.98 -22.16
CA ASP A 34 22.36 8.93 -23.18
C ASP A 34 22.85 9.46 -24.54
N PRO A 35 23.25 8.60 -25.50
CA PRO A 35 23.66 9.04 -26.84
C PRO A 35 22.58 9.82 -27.61
N LEU A 36 21.29 9.58 -27.31
CA LEU A 36 20.13 10.22 -27.95
C LEU A 36 19.20 10.94 -26.94
N GLY A 37 19.72 11.36 -25.78
CA GLY A 37 18.95 12.18 -24.85
C GLY A 37 19.68 12.53 -23.56
N ASP A 38 19.36 13.68 -22.99
CA ASP A 38 19.77 14.05 -21.63
C ASP A 38 18.57 13.87 -20.69
N ASN A 39 18.83 13.26 -19.53
CA ASN A 39 17.82 12.94 -18.52
C ASN A 39 17.98 13.88 -17.32
N TYR A 40 16.88 14.45 -16.84
CA TYR A 40 16.83 15.43 -15.76
C TYR A 40 15.78 15.03 -14.71
N LEU A 41 16.05 15.36 -13.44
CA LEU A 41 15.07 15.37 -12.36
C LEU A 41 14.47 16.78 -12.32
N ALA A 42 13.14 16.87 -12.30
CA ALA A 42 12.42 18.13 -12.21
C ALA A 42 11.27 18.06 -11.20
N LYS A 43 10.82 19.23 -10.74
CA LYS A 43 9.58 19.39 -9.99
C LYS A 43 8.49 19.93 -10.90
N ASP A 44 7.39 19.18 -11.01
CA ASP A 44 6.11 19.66 -11.51
C ASP A 44 5.53 20.63 -10.49
N THR A 45 5.47 21.93 -10.83
CA THR A 45 5.03 22.97 -9.90
C THR A 45 3.52 23.11 -9.79
N GLN A 46 2.75 22.50 -10.71
CA GLN A 46 1.28 22.51 -10.65
C GLN A 46 0.75 21.34 -9.81
N LEU A 47 1.32 20.15 -9.99
CA LEU A 47 0.94 18.94 -9.24
C LEU A 47 1.83 18.68 -8.01
N ASN A 48 2.80 19.56 -7.74
CA ASN A 48 3.72 19.51 -6.59
C ASN A 48 4.47 18.16 -6.43
N ARG A 49 4.85 17.51 -7.53
CA ARG A 49 5.49 16.18 -7.56
C ARG A 49 6.84 16.18 -8.27
N LEU A 50 7.65 15.17 -8.01
CA LEU A 50 8.88 14.90 -8.76
C LEU A 50 8.57 14.15 -10.06
N VAL A 51 9.28 14.53 -11.13
CA VAL A 51 9.18 13.91 -12.46
C VAL A 51 10.55 13.78 -13.09
N ALA A 52 10.74 12.78 -13.95
CA ALA A 52 11.91 12.68 -14.80
C ALA A 52 11.60 13.27 -16.17
N ILE A 53 12.53 14.04 -16.74
CA ILE A 53 12.40 14.61 -18.09
C ILE A 53 13.53 14.09 -18.95
N LYS A 54 13.20 13.46 -20.09
CA LYS A 54 14.18 13.14 -21.13
C LYS A 54 14.04 14.12 -22.28
N ARG A 55 15.06 14.95 -22.46
CA ARG A 55 15.19 15.90 -23.57
C ARG A 55 15.97 15.23 -24.69
N PHE A 56 15.54 15.38 -25.95
CA PHE A 56 16.33 14.95 -27.09
C PHE A 56 17.66 15.72 -27.10
N ALA A 57 18.75 14.99 -26.95
CA ALA A 57 20.11 15.48 -27.05
C ALA A 57 20.84 14.52 -27.98
N PHE A 58 21.98 14.96 -28.52
CA PHE A 58 22.68 14.19 -29.54
C PHE A 58 24.15 14.11 -29.16
N ASN A 59 24.45 13.14 -28.30
CA ASN A 59 25.66 13.05 -27.49
C ASN A 59 26.64 12.02 -28.11
N VAL A 60 26.95 12.17 -29.40
CA VAL A 60 27.89 11.30 -30.13
C VAL A 60 28.80 12.11 -31.07
N ASP A 61 30.10 11.80 -31.04
CA ASP A 61 31.17 12.51 -31.76
C ASP A 61 31.28 12.03 -33.21
N LEU A 62 30.29 12.36 -34.02
CA LEU A 62 30.20 11.96 -35.42
C LEU A 62 29.53 13.09 -36.23
N ASP A 63 30.03 13.35 -37.44
CA ASP A 63 29.41 14.31 -38.36
C ASP A 63 28.11 13.73 -38.96
N PHE A 64 27.03 14.51 -38.90
CA PHE A 64 25.72 14.10 -39.43
C PHE A 64 25.04 15.21 -40.22
N SER A 65 24.19 14.81 -41.17
CA SER A 65 23.32 15.74 -41.90
C SER A 65 22.18 16.25 -41.00
N VAL A 66 21.77 17.50 -41.24
CA VAL A 66 20.59 18.10 -40.61
C VAL A 66 19.33 17.26 -40.85
N GLU A 67 19.24 16.61 -42.02
CA GLU A 67 18.17 15.68 -42.37
C GLU A 67 18.10 14.48 -41.41
N LEU A 68 19.24 13.87 -41.06
CA LEU A 68 19.28 12.77 -40.09
C LEU A 68 18.81 13.23 -38.71
N VAL A 69 19.31 14.37 -38.22
CA VAL A 69 18.92 14.91 -36.91
C VAL A 69 17.42 15.18 -36.85
N ASN A 70 16.84 15.78 -37.90
CA ASN A 70 15.40 16.00 -38.00
C ASN A 70 14.59 14.69 -38.05
N ARG A 71 15.08 13.68 -38.78
CA ARG A 71 14.46 12.34 -38.83
C ARG A 71 14.45 11.67 -37.45
N LEU A 72 15.51 11.86 -36.66
CA LEU A 72 15.61 11.33 -35.29
C LEU A 72 14.74 12.11 -34.29
N LYS A 73 14.71 13.45 -34.36
CA LYS A 73 13.76 14.27 -33.58
C LYS A 73 12.31 13.87 -33.85
N LYS A 74 11.93 13.64 -35.11
CA LYS A 74 10.59 13.17 -35.47
C LYS A 74 10.31 11.79 -34.87
N LYS A 75 11.23 10.83 -35.06
CA LYS A 75 11.09 9.47 -34.53
C LYS A 75 10.93 9.47 -33.00
N PHE A 76 11.73 10.27 -32.28
CA PHE A 76 11.63 10.43 -30.82
C PHE A 76 10.19 10.78 -30.39
N ILE A 77 9.52 11.70 -31.09
CA ILE A 77 8.13 12.09 -30.83
C ILE A 77 7.15 10.96 -31.21
N ASP A 78 7.34 10.32 -32.36
CA ASP A 78 6.46 9.23 -32.82
C ASP A 78 6.51 8.02 -31.87
N ASP A 79 7.68 7.72 -31.32
CA ASP A 79 7.89 6.68 -30.31
C ASP A 79 7.26 7.06 -28.96
N VAL A 80 7.46 8.29 -28.47
CA VAL A 80 6.82 8.79 -27.24
C VAL A 80 5.29 8.66 -27.32
N LYS A 81 4.68 9.00 -28.45
CA LYS A 81 3.23 8.83 -28.71
C LYS A 81 2.78 7.38 -28.82
N LEU A 82 3.70 6.43 -29.07
CA LEU A 82 3.40 5.01 -29.05
C LEU A 82 3.44 4.47 -27.62
N PHE A 83 4.48 4.83 -26.85
CA PHE A 83 4.64 4.41 -25.45
C PHE A 83 3.62 5.04 -24.50
N SER A 84 3.19 6.28 -24.73
CA SER A 84 2.17 6.95 -23.90
C SER A 84 0.77 6.30 -23.94
N LYS A 85 0.58 5.26 -24.75
CA LYS A 85 -0.65 4.45 -24.83
C LYS A 85 -0.64 3.26 -23.87
N TRP A 86 0.47 2.97 -23.22
CA TRP A 86 0.64 1.80 -22.36
C TRP A 86 0.74 2.23 -20.91
N ASP A 87 -0.29 1.92 -20.14
CA ASP A 87 -0.27 1.96 -18.69
C ASP A 87 -0.08 0.54 -18.16
N HIS A 88 0.99 0.32 -17.39
CA HIS A 88 1.35 -0.99 -16.84
C HIS A 88 2.38 -0.85 -15.70
N PRO A 89 2.24 -1.58 -14.58
CA PRO A 89 3.14 -1.45 -13.41
C PRO A 89 4.63 -1.68 -13.71
N ASN A 90 4.97 -2.41 -14.78
CA ASN A 90 6.35 -2.68 -15.18
C ASN A 90 6.87 -1.83 -16.36
N LEU A 91 6.14 -0.76 -16.74
CA LEU A 91 6.60 0.28 -17.66
C LEU A 91 6.60 1.62 -16.89
N VAL A 92 7.47 2.57 -17.26
CA VAL A 92 7.36 3.94 -16.73
C VAL A 92 6.22 4.69 -17.41
N ALA A 93 5.39 5.39 -16.63
CA ALA A 93 4.30 6.17 -17.19
C ALA A 93 4.82 7.48 -17.83
N ILE A 94 4.44 7.76 -19.08
CA ILE A 94 4.68 9.05 -19.73
C ILE A 94 3.53 9.98 -19.39
N HIS A 95 3.82 11.15 -18.82
CA HIS A 95 2.83 12.13 -18.38
C HIS A 95 2.60 13.25 -19.39
N TYR A 96 3.64 13.65 -20.12
CA TYR A 96 3.61 14.83 -20.99
C TYR A 96 4.71 14.76 -22.05
N PHE A 97 4.53 15.44 -23.18
CA PHE A 97 5.58 15.70 -24.17
C PHE A 97 5.34 17.04 -24.87
N ASP A 98 6.43 17.72 -25.22
CA ASP A 98 6.39 19.01 -25.92
C ASP A 98 7.73 19.28 -26.62
N VAL A 99 7.90 20.47 -27.20
CA VAL A 99 9.19 21.02 -27.64
C VAL A 99 9.59 22.18 -26.73
N ASP A 100 10.89 22.34 -26.50
CA ASP A 100 11.43 23.51 -25.80
C ASP A 100 11.58 24.73 -26.74
N ASP A 101 11.99 25.88 -26.17
CA ASP A 101 12.23 27.12 -26.91
C ASP A 101 13.28 27.00 -28.03
N SER A 102 14.11 25.95 -28.03
CA SER A 102 15.07 25.64 -29.10
C SER A 102 14.48 24.75 -30.22
N GLY A 103 13.20 24.40 -30.14
CA GLY A 103 12.57 23.43 -31.03
C GLY A 103 13.11 22.02 -30.82
N THR A 104 13.48 21.67 -29.58
CA THR A 104 14.02 20.36 -29.23
C THR A 104 12.99 19.58 -28.41
N PRO A 105 12.56 18.38 -28.88
CA PRO A 105 11.51 17.63 -28.22
C PRO A 105 11.98 17.06 -26.88
N TYR A 106 11.08 17.03 -25.91
CA TYR A 106 11.28 16.37 -24.63
C TYR A 106 10.00 15.66 -24.21
N TYR A 107 10.12 14.69 -23.30
CA TYR A 107 8.98 14.08 -22.62
C TYR A 107 9.22 13.96 -21.13
N VAL A 108 8.13 14.01 -20.38
CA VAL A 108 8.08 13.93 -18.92
C VAL A 108 7.46 12.60 -18.54
N MET A 109 8.08 11.91 -17.58
CA MET A 109 7.67 10.60 -17.11
C MET A 109 7.73 10.54 -15.57
N GLU A 110 7.08 9.52 -15.02
CA GLU A 110 7.20 9.12 -13.61
C GLU A 110 8.68 9.06 -13.18
N TYR A 111 9.01 9.65 -12.03
CA TYR A 111 10.34 9.54 -11.43
C TYR A 111 10.39 8.35 -10.47
N VAL A 112 11.28 7.40 -10.75
CA VAL A 112 11.62 6.32 -9.82
C VAL A 112 13.08 6.53 -9.39
N PRO A 113 13.39 6.70 -8.09
CA PRO A 113 14.71 7.17 -7.65
C PRO A 113 15.90 6.24 -7.93
N LYS A 114 15.67 4.94 -8.12
CA LYS A 114 16.71 3.92 -8.21
C LYS A 114 16.65 3.15 -9.52
N THR A 115 17.83 2.89 -10.08
CA THR A 115 18.04 1.87 -11.13
C THR A 115 18.24 0.49 -10.50
N LEU A 116 17.99 -0.58 -11.25
CA LEU A 116 18.32 -1.94 -10.84
C LEU A 116 19.84 -2.09 -10.62
N SER A 117 20.66 -1.33 -11.35
CA SER A 117 22.11 -1.21 -11.14
C SER A 117 22.46 -0.81 -9.70
N GLN A 118 21.86 0.27 -9.21
CA GLN A 118 22.02 0.72 -7.82
C GLN A 118 21.46 -0.29 -6.81
N TRP A 119 20.36 -0.98 -7.13
CA TRP A 119 19.73 -1.99 -6.26
C TRP A 119 20.55 -3.28 -6.08
N ILE A 120 21.39 -3.62 -7.05
CA ILE A 120 22.32 -4.76 -6.97
C ILE A 120 23.73 -4.34 -6.56
N GLY A 121 23.94 -3.08 -6.14
CA GLY A 121 25.25 -2.58 -5.75
C GLY A 121 26.26 -2.50 -6.89
N LEU A 122 25.81 -2.40 -8.15
CA LEU A 122 26.68 -2.21 -9.30
C LEU A 122 27.15 -0.75 -9.35
N SER A 123 28.25 -0.45 -8.66
CA SER A 123 28.91 0.85 -8.75
C SER A 123 29.45 1.07 -10.17
N GLY A 124 29.04 2.17 -10.78
CA GLY A 124 29.28 2.46 -12.20
C GLY A 124 28.46 3.65 -12.70
N SER A 125 28.35 4.71 -11.89
CA SER A 125 27.80 6.01 -12.32
C SER A 125 28.89 6.98 -12.81
N ASP A 126 30.17 6.69 -12.53
CA ASP A 126 31.31 7.34 -13.18
C ASP A 126 31.80 6.46 -14.36
N PRO A 127 31.86 6.99 -15.59
CA PRO A 127 32.46 6.28 -16.74
C PRO A 127 33.93 5.87 -16.56
N ASN A 128 34.61 6.35 -15.52
CA ASN A 128 36.02 6.08 -15.22
C ASN A 128 36.22 5.09 -14.06
N GLU A 129 35.17 4.65 -13.35
CA GLU A 129 35.30 3.58 -12.35
C GLU A 129 35.37 2.20 -13.04
N GLU A 130 36.32 1.37 -12.62
CA GLU A 130 36.34 -0.04 -13.01
C GLU A 130 35.10 -0.75 -12.42
N LEU A 131 34.14 -1.08 -13.29
CA LEU A 131 32.93 -1.85 -12.95
C LEU A 131 33.26 -3.02 -12.01
N SER A 132 32.65 -3.03 -10.81
CA SER A 132 32.88 -4.09 -9.85
C SER A 132 32.49 -5.44 -10.45
N SER A 133 33.44 -6.38 -10.50
CA SER A 133 33.20 -7.74 -11.03
C SER A 133 32.16 -8.55 -10.24
N LYS A 134 31.70 -8.01 -9.10
CA LYS A 134 30.67 -8.55 -8.21
C LYS A 134 29.61 -7.50 -7.90
N THR A 135 28.39 -8.01 -7.73
CA THR A 135 27.15 -7.34 -7.36
C THR A 135 26.44 -8.19 -6.31
N ASP A 136 25.48 -7.62 -5.59
CA ASP A 136 24.67 -8.35 -4.62
C ASP A 136 23.79 -9.38 -5.32
N SER A 137 24.10 -10.66 -5.15
CA SER A 137 23.23 -11.73 -5.61
C SER A 137 21.92 -11.72 -4.83
N LYS A 138 20.82 -11.92 -5.55
CA LYS A 138 19.46 -11.92 -5.03
C LYS A 138 18.97 -13.37 -4.88
N SER A 139 17.99 -13.56 -4.00
CA SER A 139 17.37 -14.89 -3.85
C SER A 139 16.75 -15.37 -5.16
N GLU A 140 16.58 -16.68 -5.37
CA GLU A 140 15.88 -17.19 -6.55
C GLU A 140 14.47 -16.57 -6.69
N HIS A 141 13.78 -16.33 -5.57
CA HIS A 141 12.44 -15.75 -5.54
C HIS A 141 12.42 -14.29 -5.99
N GLU A 142 13.32 -13.45 -5.45
CA GLU A 142 13.46 -12.05 -5.85
C GLU A 142 13.91 -11.93 -7.31
N SER A 143 14.85 -12.78 -7.74
CA SER A 143 15.32 -12.85 -9.13
C SER A 143 14.19 -13.24 -10.09
N ILE A 144 13.38 -14.23 -9.74
CA ILE A 144 12.18 -14.61 -10.51
C ILE A 144 11.18 -13.46 -10.57
N ASP A 145 10.96 -12.74 -9.47
CA ASP A 145 9.95 -11.67 -9.40
C ASP A 145 10.35 -10.45 -10.24
N ILE A 146 11.63 -10.04 -10.17
CA ILE A 146 12.19 -8.98 -11.03
C ILE A 146 12.09 -9.40 -12.51
N ILE A 147 12.55 -10.59 -12.85
CA ILE A 147 12.55 -11.06 -14.25
C ILE A 147 11.13 -11.25 -14.79
N LEU A 148 10.19 -11.72 -13.96
CA LEU A 148 8.78 -11.85 -14.32
C LEU A 148 8.12 -10.49 -14.57
N GLY A 149 8.40 -9.47 -13.75
CA GLY A 149 7.93 -8.11 -13.98
C GLY A 149 8.46 -7.52 -15.28
N ILE A 150 9.77 -7.65 -15.53
CA ILE A 150 10.42 -7.24 -16.79
C ILE A 150 9.75 -7.93 -18.00
N CYS A 151 9.51 -9.24 -17.93
CA CYS A 151 8.86 -9.97 -19.01
C CYS A 151 7.42 -9.49 -19.26
N LYS A 152 6.65 -9.16 -18.21
CA LYS A 152 5.27 -8.66 -18.33
C LYS A 152 5.21 -7.28 -19.00
N GLY A 153 6.06 -6.34 -18.59
CA GLY A 153 6.18 -5.05 -19.27
C GLY A 153 6.58 -5.21 -20.74
N LEU A 154 7.60 -6.04 -21.01
CA LEU A 154 8.10 -6.27 -22.35
C LEU A 154 7.08 -7.01 -23.26
N GLU A 155 6.22 -7.87 -22.72
CA GLU A 155 5.18 -8.55 -23.50
C GLU A 155 4.19 -7.55 -24.13
N ILE A 156 3.92 -6.43 -23.45
CA ILE A 156 3.09 -5.33 -23.98
C ILE A 156 3.83 -4.63 -25.13
N MET A 157 5.12 -4.33 -24.96
CA MET A 157 5.94 -3.73 -26.02
C MET A 157 5.97 -4.62 -27.27
N HIS A 158 6.22 -5.93 -27.09
CA HIS A 158 6.30 -6.91 -28.18
C HIS A 158 4.95 -7.08 -28.89
N LYS A 159 3.82 -7.07 -28.17
CA LYS A 159 2.47 -7.02 -28.77
C LYS A 159 2.23 -5.74 -29.58
N GLY A 160 2.81 -4.62 -29.15
CA GLY A 160 2.84 -3.36 -29.88
C GLY A 160 3.79 -3.31 -31.09
N GLY A 161 4.50 -4.40 -31.39
CA GLY A 161 5.51 -4.44 -32.46
C GLY A 161 6.82 -3.74 -32.14
N VAL A 162 7.07 -3.45 -30.86
CA VAL A 162 8.28 -2.77 -30.36
C VAL A 162 9.13 -3.72 -29.54
N TYR A 163 10.44 -3.67 -29.75
CA TYR A 163 11.43 -4.46 -29.03
C TYR A 163 12.42 -3.51 -28.35
N HIS A 164 12.98 -3.90 -27.21
CA HIS A 164 13.73 -2.98 -26.35
C HIS A 164 15.21 -2.89 -26.76
N TYR A 165 15.82 -4.02 -27.11
CA TYR A 165 17.21 -4.23 -27.54
C TYR A 165 18.34 -3.76 -26.61
N ARG A 166 18.03 -3.04 -25.52
CA ARG A 166 19.00 -2.45 -24.57
C ARG A 166 18.60 -2.72 -23.10
N ILE A 167 18.06 -3.91 -22.82
CA ILE A 167 17.72 -4.33 -21.44
C ILE A 167 19.02 -4.50 -20.66
N SER A 168 19.18 -3.74 -19.57
CA SER A 168 20.34 -3.76 -18.69
C SER A 168 19.97 -3.16 -17.33
N PRO A 169 20.76 -3.37 -16.25
CA PRO A 169 20.46 -2.83 -14.93
C PRO A 169 20.29 -1.30 -14.89
N ASN A 170 20.89 -0.56 -15.83
CA ASN A 170 20.75 0.90 -15.92
C ASN A 170 19.44 1.36 -16.58
N ASN A 171 18.83 0.52 -17.44
CA ASN A 171 17.59 0.82 -18.16
C ASN A 171 16.34 0.19 -17.52
N ILE A 172 16.50 -0.34 -16.31
CA ILE A 172 15.42 -0.83 -15.46
C ILE A 172 15.44 0.05 -14.22
N LEU A 173 14.38 0.82 -14.01
CA LEU A 173 14.15 1.46 -12.72
C LEU A 173 13.52 0.44 -11.76
N ILE A 174 13.72 0.62 -10.47
CA ILE A 174 13.16 -0.29 -9.46
C ILE A 174 12.61 0.53 -8.29
N THR A 175 11.37 0.25 -7.92
CA THR A 175 10.73 0.89 -6.76
C THR A 175 11.29 0.31 -5.46
N ASP A 176 11.05 0.96 -4.32
CA ASP A 176 11.54 0.46 -3.03
C ASP A 176 10.88 -0.87 -2.58
N GLU A 177 9.76 -1.25 -3.21
CA GLU A 177 9.09 -2.54 -3.09
C GLU A 177 9.71 -3.63 -3.99
N GLY A 178 10.75 -3.30 -4.77
CA GLY A 178 11.41 -4.21 -5.70
C GLY A 178 10.69 -4.40 -7.03
N ILE A 179 9.72 -3.55 -7.39
CA ILE A 179 8.99 -3.64 -8.66
C ILE A 179 9.84 -3.04 -9.79
N PRO A 180 10.19 -3.81 -10.84
CA PRO A 180 10.97 -3.28 -11.96
C PRO A 180 10.08 -2.55 -12.96
N LYS A 181 10.53 -1.39 -13.45
CA LYS A 181 9.91 -0.57 -14.49
C LYS A 181 10.89 -0.35 -15.64
N LEU A 182 10.50 -0.74 -16.84
CA LEU A 182 11.32 -0.53 -18.05
C LEU A 182 11.33 0.95 -18.46
N VAL A 183 12.53 1.44 -18.79
CA VAL A 183 12.79 2.79 -19.31
C VAL A 183 13.76 2.73 -20.49
N GLY A 184 13.95 3.86 -21.19
CA GLY A 184 14.80 3.85 -22.39
C GLY A 184 14.20 2.99 -23.51
N PHE A 185 12.87 3.10 -23.68
CA PHE A 185 12.15 2.46 -24.77
C PHE A 185 12.77 2.81 -26.15
N GLY A 186 12.44 2.03 -27.20
CA GLY A 186 13.11 1.95 -28.52
C GLY A 186 13.27 3.20 -29.42
N ILE A 187 13.22 4.39 -28.83
CA ILE A 187 13.72 5.68 -29.33
C ILE A 187 15.09 5.54 -30.01
N GLU A 188 15.99 4.76 -29.40
CA GLU A 188 17.36 4.56 -29.90
C GLU A 188 17.47 3.50 -31.02
N THR A 189 16.42 2.70 -31.25
CA THR A 189 16.56 1.40 -31.93
C THR A 189 15.76 1.26 -33.22
N GLY A 190 14.76 2.12 -33.47
CA GLY A 190 14.15 2.23 -34.81
C GLY A 190 15.03 2.94 -35.85
N MET A 191 16.32 3.15 -35.56
CA MET A 191 17.36 3.10 -36.58
C MET A 191 17.40 1.68 -37.14
N ARG A 192 16.60 1.42 -38.18
CA ARG A 192 16.77 0.23 -39.02
C ARG A 192 18.18 0.23 -39.66
N PRO A 193 18.69 -0.95 -40.08
CA PRO A 193 20.12 -1.16 -40.32
C PRO A 193 20.72 -0.33 -41.46
N ASP A 194 19.87 0.27 -42.29
CA ASP A 194 20.22 1.16 -43.40
C ASP A 194 20.93 2.45 -42.95
N VAL A 195 20.80 2.88 -41.69
CA VAL A 195 21.58 4.01 -41.16
C VAL A 195 22.16 3.72 -39.77
N THR A 196 23.48 3.92 -39.65
CA THR A 196 24.31 3.95 -38.44
C THR A 196 24.63 2.62 -37.72
N SER A 197 25.37 1.76 -38.41
CA SER A 197 26.23 0.74 -37.80
C SER A 197 27.14 1.29 -36.67
N LYS A 198 27.67 2.51 -36.83
CA LYS A 198 28.55 3.16 -35.83
C LYS A 198 27.85 3.56 -34.53
N ILE A 199 26.57 3.98 -34.57
CA ILE A 199 25.82 4.29 -33.35
C ILE A 199 25.43 2.98 -32.66
N GLN A 200 24.98 1.97 -33.42
CA GLN A 200 24.72 0.63 -32.88
C GLN A 200 25.96 0.00 -32.23
N GLN A 201 27.17 0.20 -32.78
CA GLN A 201 28.43 -0.24 -32.16
C GLN A 201 28.70 0.38 -30.79
N ARG A 202 28.29 1.64 -30.53
CA ARG A 202 28.37 2.24 -29.17
C ARG A 202 27.33 1.66 -28.19
N TYR A 203 26.30 0.97 -28.67
CA TYR A 203 25.29 0.30 -27.83
C TYR A 203 25.60 -1.19 -27.55
N VAL A 204 26.65 -1.76 -28.15
CA VAL A 204 27.12 -3.11 -27.82
C VAL A 204 27.82 -3.07 -26.46
N GLY A 205 27.30 -3.82 -25.49
CA GLY A 205 27.83 -3.89 -24.14
C GLY A 205 27.71 -5.30 -23.55
N ILE A 206 28.04 -5.45 -22.27
CA ILE A 206 28.02 -6.76 -21.58
C ILE A 206 26.62 -7.40 -21.49
N TYR A 207 25.55 -6.66 -21.77
CA TYR A 207 24.17 -7.16 -21.87
C TYR A 207 23.66 -7.29 -23.31
N SER A 208 24.53 -7.45 -24.31
CA SER A 208 24.13 -7.63 -25.72
C SER A 208 24.01 -9.10 -26.12
N ALA A 209 23.04 -9.42 -26.98
CA ALA A 209 22.89 -10.75 -27.56
C ALA A 209 23.98 -11.05 -28.63
N PRO A 210 24.34 -12.32 -28.90
CA PRO A 210 25.40 -12.68 -29.85
C PRO A 210 25.18 -12.10 -31.24
N GLU A 211 23.94 -12.10 -31.75
CA GLU A 211 23.57 -11.51 -33.03
C GLU A 211 23.76 -9.99 -33.06
N GLN A 212 23.60 -9.29 -31.93
CA GLN A 212 23.86 -7.85 -31.82
C GLN A 212 25.37 -7.57 -31.83
N ILE A 213 26.16 -8.39 -31.12
CA ILE A 213 27.63 -8.28 -31.08
C ILE A 213 28.25 -8.57 -32.45
N ARG A 214 27.73 -9.56 -33.18
CA ARG A 214 28.17 -9.92 -34.54
C ARG A 214 27.70 -8.93 -35.62
N GLY A 215 26.75 -8.05 -35.33
CA GLY A 215 26.13 -7.16 -36.32
C GLY A 215 25.19 -7.88 -37.30
N GLU A 216 24.63 -9.03 -36.91
CA GLU A 216 23.68 -9.79 -37.73
C GLU A 216 22.29 -9.13 -37.72
N HIS A 217 22.17 -7.99 -38.39
CA HIS A 217 20.97 -7.14 -38.29
C HIS A 217 19.65 -7.82 -38.68
N SER A 218 19.68 -8.86 -39.53
CA SER A 218 18.51 -9.68 -39.89
C SER A 218 18.06 -10.64 -38.79
N SER A 219 18.96 -10.99 -37.87
CA SER A 219 18.74 -11.92 -36.75
C SER A 219 18.30 -11.19 -35.47
N VAL A 220 18.54 -9.88 -35.38
CA VAL A 220 18.15 -9.03 -34.24
C VAL A 220 16.63 -8.85 -34.20
N GLY A 221 16.00 -9.17 -33.07
CA GLY A 221 14.54 -9.15 -32.92
C GLY A 221 14.07 -9.46 -31.49
N PRO A 222 12.82 -9.92 -31.29
CA PRO A 222 12.28 -10.21 -29.95
C PRO A 222 13.10 -11.27 -29.18
N LYS A 223 13.78 -12.18 -29.91
CA LYS A 223 14.68 -13.18 -29.34
C LYS A 223 15.96 -12.58 -28.73
N SER A 224 16.37 -11.40 -29.17
CA SER A 224 17.52 -10.68 -28.60
C SER A 224 17.19 -10.22 -27.18
N ASP A 225 16.02 -9.62 -26.97
CA ASP A 225 15.54 -9.23 -25.63
C ASP A 225 15.48 -10.43 -24.67
N MET A 226 15.07 -11.62 -25.15
CA MET A 226 15.03 -12.83 -24.30
C MET A 226 16.43 -13.25 -23.84
N TYR A 227 17.45 -13.08 -24.67
CA TYR A 227 18.83 -13.37 -24.31
C TYR A 227 19.34 -12.37 -23.26
N THR A 228 19.07 -11.08 -23.44
CA THR A 228 19.50 -10.03 -22.50
C THR A 228 18.81 -10.15 -21.14
N ILE A 229 17.54 -10.55 -21.10
CA ILE A 229 16.84 -10.97 -19.87
C ILE A 229 17.53 -12.19 -19.24
N GLY A 230 18.00 -13.15 -20.04
CA GLY A 230 18.81 -14.27 -19.56
C GLY A 230 20.10 -13.82 -18.88
N LEU A 231 20.86 -12.91 -19.50
CA LEU A 231 22.09 -12.34 -18.92
C LEU A 231 21.82 -11.62 -17.59
N LEU A 232 20.69 -10.90 -17.51
CA LEU A 232 20.27 -10.23 -16.29
C LEU A 232 19.84 -11.23 -15.20
N PHE A 233 19.10 -12.28 -15.56
CA PHE A 233 18.68 -13.32 -14.61
C PHE A 233 19.90 -14.09 -14.07
N TYR A 234 20.89 -14.38 -14.93
CA TYR A 234 22.19 -14.89 -14.51
C TYR A 234 22.84 -13.97 -13.49
N GLN A 235 22.94 -12.66 -13.77
CA GLN A 235 23.56 -11.71 -12.84
C GLN A 235 22.81 -11.65 -11.51
N LEU A 236 21.48 -11.57 -11.51
CA LEU A 236 20.68 -11.53 -10.29
C LEU A 236 20.91 -12.78 -9.42
N LEU A 237 20.95 -13.97 -10.02
CA LEU A 237 21.17 -15.23 -9.29
C LEU A 237 22.62 -15.39 -8.77
N THR A 238 23.61 -14.83 -9.46
CA THR A 238 25.04 -15.13 -9.22
C THR A 238 25.80 -13.99 -8.56
N GLY A 239 25.33 -12.76 -8.70
CA GLY A 239 26.08 -11.54 -8.40
C GLY A 239 27.25 -11.28 -9.36
N ILE A 240 27.43 -12.07 -10.42
CA ILE A 240 28.60 -12.00 -11.32
C ILE A 240 28.20 -11.31 -12.63
N LEU A 241 29.03 -10.38 -13.11
CA LEU A 241 28.82 -9.76 -14.43
C LEU A 241 28.82 -10.84 -15.54
N PRO A 242 27.90 -10.77 -16.52
CA PRO A 242 27.76 -11.80 -17.56
C PRO A 242 28.82 -11.65 -18.66
N THR A 243 30.09 -11.83 -18.33
CA THR A 243 31.22 -11.71 -19.26
C THR A 243 31.56 -13.03 -19.95
N GLY A 244 31.68 -12.99 -21.28
CA GLY A 244 32.01 -14.16 -22.10
C GLY A 244 30.87 -15.18 -22.22
N ILE A 245 31.21 -16.43 -22.57
CA ILE A 245 30.21 -17.51 -22.72
C ILE A 245 29.90 -18.10 -21.34
N ILE A 246 28.66 -17.89 -20.87
CA ILE A 246 28.15 -18.48 -19.63
C ILE A 246 28.06 -20.00 -19.78
N GLN A 247 28.82 -20.72 -18.95
CA GLN A 247 28.86 -22.19 -18.93
C GLN A 247 28.10 -22.75 -17.72
N LYS A 248 27.41 -23.88 -17.89
CA LYS A 248 26.60 -24.52 -16.83
C LYS A 248 27.37 -24.76 -15.49
N LYS A 249 28.70 -24.91 -15.55
CA LYS A 249 29.57 -25.07 -14.36
C LYS A 249 29.51 -23.90 -13.37
N PHE A 250 29.16 -22.69 -13.80
CA PHE A 250 29.10 -21.50 -12.92
C PHE A 250 27.92 -21.53 -11.93
N PHE A 251 26.89 -22.34 -12.17
CA PHE A 251 25.72 -22.42 -11.28
C PHE A 251 25.91 -23.38 -10.10
N ASN A 252 26.74 -24.42 -10.26
CA ASN A 252 26.87 -25.50 -9.29
C ASN A 252 27.45 -25.05 -7.94
N SER A 253 28.18 -23.93 -7.89
CA SER A 253 28.78 -23.39 -6.67
C SER A 253 27.85 -22.51 -5.82
N MET A 254 26.63 -22.21 -6.28
CA MET A 254 25.75 -21.20 -5.66
C MET A 254 24.36 -21.71 -5.25
N GLY A 255 24.10 -23.02 -5.33
CA GLY A 255 22.86 -23.62 -4.79
C GLY A 255 21.59 -23.35 -5.59
N THR A 256 21.71 -22.77 -6.80
CA THR A 256 20.59 -22.57 -7.73
C THR A 256 20.03 -23.91 -8.21
N SER A 257 18.70 -24.06 -8.17
CA SER A 257 18.00 -25.27 -8.57
C SER A 257 18.19 -25.62 -10.06
N GLU A 258 18.39 -26.91 -10.37
CA GLU A 258 18.66 -27.39 -11.73
C GLU A 258 17.61 -26.93 -12.76
N LYS A 259 16.34 -26.81 -12.34
CA LYS A 259 15.23 -26.35 -13.19
C LYS A 259 15.36 -24.88 -13.60
N ILE A 260 15.95 -24.04 -12.73
CA ILE A 260 16.25 -22.64 -13.06
C ILE A 260 17.49 -22.58 -13.95
N GLN A 261 18.52 -23.38 -13.65
CA GLN A 261 19.71 -23.47 -14.51
C GLN A 261 19.37 -23.90 -15.94
N GLU A 262 18.58 -24.95 -16.12
CA GLU A 262 18.11 -25.44 -17.42
C GLU A 262 17.31 -24.37 -18.17
N PHE A 263 16.36 -23.73 -17.48
CA PHE A 263 15.55 -22.67 -18.08
C PHE A 263 16.38 -21.45 -18.50
N LEU A 264 17.34 -21.03 -17.67
CA LEU A 264 18.26 -19.95 -17.95
C LEU A 264 19.18 -20.27 -19.14
N MET A 265 19.73 -21.49 -19.21
CA MET A 265 20.53 -21.92 -20.37
C MET A 265 19.73 -21.87 -21.67
N ASN A 266 18.44 -22.24 -21.67
CA ASN A 266 17.58 -22.13 -22.85
C ASN A 266 17.40 -20.67 -23.31
N MET A 267 17.40 -19.68 -22.39
CA MET A 267 17.35 -18.26 -22.73
C MET A 267 18.70 -17.76 -23.28
N LEU A 268 19.80 -18.34 -22.82
CA LEU A 268 21.19 -18.04 -23.20
C LEU A 268 21.72 -18.86 -24.40
N GLU A 269 20.83 -19.53 -25.12
CA GLU A 269 21.15 -20.19 -26.39
C GLU A 269 21.74 -19.17 -27.38
N GLN A 270 22.88 -19.52 -28.00
CA GLN A 270 23.60 -18.58 -28.86
C GLN A 270 22.78 -18.21 -30.10
N GLU A 271 22.07 -19.19 -30.64
CA GLU A 271 21.29 -19.09 -31.86
C GLU A 271 19.82 -18.69 -31.55
N PRO A 272 19.30 -17.54 -32.06
CA PRO A 272 17.98 -17.02 -31.70
C PRO A 272 16.80 -17.99 -31.88
N GLN A 273 16.91 -18.90 -32.84
CA GLN A 273 15.93 -19.95 -33.15
C GLN A 273 15.78 -20.98 -32.02
N ASN A 274 16.84 -21.24 -31.23
CA ASN A 274 16.84 -22.21 -30.14
C ASN A 274 16.24 -21.66 -28.83
N ARG A 275 16.21 -20.33 -28.68
CA ARG A 275 15.63 -19.64 -27.50
C ARG A 275 14.10 -19.86 -27.42
N PRO A 276 13.46 -19.72 -26.24
CA PRO A 276 12.00 -19.79 -26.09
C PRO A 276 11.23 -19.04 -27.18
N LYS A 277 10.07 -19.57 -27.59
CA LYS A 277 9.33 -19.09 -28.78
C LYS A 277 8.93 -17.62 -28.65
N ASP A 278 8.41 -17.26 -27.48
CA ASP A 278 7.86 -15.94 -27.16
C ASP A 278 7.97 -15.67 -25.65
N LEU A 279 7.68 -14.44 -25.24
CA LEU A 279 7.70 -14.05 -23.82
C LEU A 279 6.62 -14.78 -22.99
N LYS A 280 5.51 -15.23 -23.59
CA LYS A 280 4.47 -15.96 -22.86
C LYS A 280 4.99 -17.30 -22.34
N GLN A 281 5.82 -17.99 -23.13
CA GLN A 281 6.50 -19.21 -22.68
C GLN A 281 7.42 -18.95 -21.48
N ILE A 282 8.14 -17.81 -21.48
CA ILE A 282 9.05 -17.39 -20.40
C ILE A 282 8.23 -17.04 -19.13
N ILE A 283 7.21 -16.19 -19.27
CA ILE A 283 6.29 -15.79 -18.17
C ILE A 283 5.66 -17.03 -17.52
N SER A 284 5.08 -17.92 -18.33
CA SER A 284 4.42 -19.14 -17.84
C SER A 284 5.38 -20.04 -17.06
N LYS A 285 6.63 -20.17 -17.52
CA LYS A 285 7.66 -20.98 -16.84
C LYS A 285 8.09 -20.33 -15.51
N LEU A 286 8.26 -19.01 -15.48
CA LEU A 286 8.58 -18.25 -14.26
C LEU A 286 7.45 -18.35 -13.21
N GLU A 287 6.18 -18.25 -13.62
CA GLU A 287 5.04 -18.40 -12.72
C GLU A 287 4.95 -19.82 -12.14
N VAL A 288 5.23 -20.85 -12.94
CA VAL A 288 5.35 -22.24 -12.47
C VAL A 288 6.53 -22.41 -11.50
N LEU A 289 7.67 -21.77 -11.73
CA LEU A 289 8.81 -21.80 -10.80
C LEU A 289 8.47 -21.12 -9.46
N LYS A 290 7.86 -19.92 -9.51
CA LYS A 290 7.36 -19.17 -8.34
C LYS A 290 6.36 -19.98 -7.52
N TYR A 291 5.41 -20.65 -8.17
CA TYR A 291 4.42 -21.51 -7.50
C TYR A 291 5.08 -22.73 -6.83
N ASN A 292 6.00 -23.41 -7.53
CA ASN A 292 6.68 -24.59 -6.99
C ASN A 292 7.53 -24.27 -5.76
N GLN A 293 8.23 -23.13 -5.72
CA GLN A 293 8.97 -22.69 -4.53
C GLN A 293 8.05 -22.47 -3.32
N LYS A 294 6.86 -21.85 -3.50
CA LYS A 294 5.86 -21.70 -2.44
C LYS A 294 5.37 -23.05 -1.92
N LYS A 295 5.11 -24.01 -2.81
CA LYS A 295 4.70 -25.37 -2.44
C LYS A 295 5.82 -26.15 -1.72
N GLN A 296 7.06 -26.04 -2.17
CA GLN A 296 8.19 -26.74 -1.56
C GLN A 296 8.50 -26.25 -0.15
N LYS A 297 8.32 -24.94 0.14
CA LYS A 297 8.35 -24.43 1.53
C LYS A 297 7.28 -25.10 2.39
N THR A 298 6.02 -25.15 1.95
CA THR A 298 4.92 -25.77 2.72
C THR A 298 5.09 -27.27 2.94
N ASP A 299 5.57 -28.03 1.95
CA ASP A 299 5.82 -29.46 2.10
C ASP A 299 7.06 -29.77 2.97
N ASN A 300 8.08 -28.90 2.98
CA ASN A 300 9.20 -29.00 3.94
C ASN A 300 8.74 -28.78 5.39
N TYR A 301 7.86 -27.81 5.66
CA TYR A 301 7.28 -27.64 7.00
C TYR A 301 6.52 -28.89 7.46
N LYS A 302 5.73 -29.53 6.57
CA LYS A 302 5.08 -30.82 6.87
C LYS A 302 6.07 -31.95 7.13
N ARG A 303 7.15 -32.06 6.35
CA ARG A 303 8.19 -33.07 6.56
C ARG A 303 8.93 -32.90 7.87
N ILE A 304 9.30 -31.67 8.24
CA ILE A 304 9.91 -31.37 9.55
C ILE A 304 8.96 -31.83 10.66
N TYR A 305 7.67 -31.49 10.57
CA TYR A 305 6.65 -31.90 11.55
C TYR A 305 6.53 -33.42 11.69
N ILE A 306 6.50 -34.16 10.56
CA ILE A 306 6.42 -35.64 10.55
C ILE A 306 7.70 -36.27 11.13
N VAL A 307 8.88 -35.76 10.79
CA VAL A 307 10.16 -36.26 11.34
C VAL A 307 10.24 -35.99 12.85
N SER A 308 9.77 -34.85 13.32
CA SER A 308 9.65 -34.54 14.76
C SER A 308 8.74 -35.54 15.50
N ILE A 309 7.61 -35.92 14.90
CA ILE A 309 6.69 -36.92 15.47
C ILE A 309 7.35 -38.32 15.52
N SER A 310 7.99 -38.75 14.43
CA SER A 310 8.69 -40.05 14.40
C SER A 310 9.85 -40.13 15.40
N LEU A 311 10.62 -39.06 15.57
CA LEU A 311 11.67 -38.98 16.59
C LEU A 311 11.08 -39.01 18.01
N ALA A 312 9.94 -38.34 18.25
CA ALA A 312 9.26 -38.39 19.54
C ALA A 312 8.74 -39.81 19.89
N ILE A 313 8.24 -40.56 18.90
CA ILE A 313 7.78 -41.95 19.09
C ILE A 313 8.96 -42.89 19.43
N ILE A 314 10.11 -42.72 18.75
CA ILE A 314 11.34 -43.47 19.06
C ILE A 314 11.85 -43.13 20.47
N PHE A 315 11.83 -41.84 20.85
CA PHE A 315 12.17 -41.41 22.20
C PHE A 315 11.23 -42.00 23.25
N LEU A 316 9.91 -42.00 23.02
CA LEU A 316 8.91 -42.62 23.90
C LEU A 316 9.16 -44.12 24.13
N GLY A 317 9.55 -44.86 23.06
CA GLY A 317 9.89 -46.28 23.15
C GLY A 317 11.14 -46.56 24.00
N VAL A 318 12.15 -45.68 23.94
CA VAL A 318 13.37 -45.79 24.77
C VAL A 318 13.11 -45.32 26.21
N PHE A 319 12.31 -44.27 26.40
CA PHE A 319 12.02 -43.66 27.70
C PHE A 319 11.20 -44.57 28.62
N TYR A 320 10.29 -45.39 28.06
CA TYR A 320 9.53 -46.38 28.84
C TYR A 320 10.39 -47.53 29.43
N GLY A 321 11.62 -47.72 28.94
CA GLY A 321 12.52 -48.78 29.40
C GLY A 321 13.35 -48.44 30.64
N PHE A 322 13.49 -47.16 31.01
CA PHE A 322 14.38 -46.72 32.09
C PHE A 322 13.63 -45.89 33.16
N LYS A 323 13.28 -46.59 34.25
CA LYS A 323 13.01 -46.08 35.61
C LYS A 323 12.32 -44.71 35.76
N SER A 324 11.04 -44.79 36.13
CA SER A 324 10.45 -44.16 37.32
C SER A 324 11.31 -43.21 38.18
N GLN A 325 10.69 -42.09 38.58
CA GLN A 325 11.17 -41.04 39.52
C GLN A 325 12.01 -39.91 38.91
N VAL A 326 11.34 -39.03 38.14
CA VAL A 326 11.60 -37.58 38.17
C VAL A 326 10.23 -36.88 38.21
N SER A 327 10.01 -35.97 39.17
CA SER A 327 8.81 -35.15 39.21
C SER A 327 8.90 -34.02 38.18
N PHE A 328 8.10 -34.07 37.13
CA PHE A 328 7.97 -32.94 36.21
C PHE A 328 7.07 -31.87 36.81
N ASN A 329 7.62 -30.67 37.00
CA ASN A 329 6.89 -29.50 37.46
C ASN A 329 6.00 -29.03 36.30
N THR A 330 4.71 -29.31 36.34
CA THR A 330 3.76 -28.96 35.27
C THR A 330 3.55 -27.45 35.25
N LYS A 331 3.81 -26.78 34.11
CA LYS A 331 3.48 -25.36 33.92
C LYS A 331 1.97 -25.17 34.16
N GLU A 332 1.60 -24.46 35.22
CA GLU A 332 0.21 -24.15 35.59
C GLU A 332 -0.41 -23.01 34.75
N ILE A 333 0.42 -22.30 33.98
CA ILE A 333 0.02 -21.24 33.07
C ILE A 333 0.55 -21.56 31.67
N LEU A 334 -0.34 -21.56 30.70
CA LEU A 334 -0.04 -21.73 29.28
C LEU A 334 -0.18 -20.37 28.58
N VAL A 335 0.73 -20.09 27.64
CA VAL A 335 0.87 -18.75 27.02
C VAL A 335 0.99 -18.91 25.51
N GLN A 336 0.15 -18.22 24.75
CA GLN A 336 0.16 -18.25 23.28
C GLN A 336 0.23 -16.83 22.69
N PRO A 337 1.42 -16.36 22.27
CA PRO A 337 1.61 -15.00 21.77
C PRO A 337 1.27 -14.86 20.27
N TYR A 338 0.62 -13.76 19.91
CA TYR A 338 0.34 -13.37 18.52
C TYR A 338 0.41 -11.86 18.34
N PHE A 339 0.62 -11.45 17.09
CA PHE A 339 0.86 -10.06 16.72
C PHE A 339 -0.26 -9.67 15.76
N THR A 340 -0.93 -8.53 16.00
CA THR A 340 -2.01 -8.09 15.12
C THR A 340 -1.47 -7.73 13.74
N PRO A 341 -2.18 -8.09 12.66
CA PRO A 341 -1.55 -8.17 11.35
C PRO A 341 -1.83 -6.90 10.54
N MET A 342 -0.86 -5.98 10.50
CA MET A 342 -0.98 -4.70 9.78
C MET A 342 0.34 -4.12 9.17
N ILE A 343 0.37 -3.82 7.84
CA ILE A 343 0.88 -2.60 7.14
C ILE A 343 0.70 -2.64 5.59
N PRO A 344 0.36 -1.53 4.87
CA PRO A 344 0.65 -1.34 3.44
C PRO A 344 1.68 -0.23 3.18
N ALA A 345 2.45 -0.35 2.10
CA ALA A 345 3.67 0.42 1.86
C ALA A 345 3.51 1.91 1.47
N SER A 346 2.30 2.46 1.36
CA SER A 346 2.04 3.79 0.78
C SER A 346 2.15 4.98 1.76
N ILE A 347 2.52 4.76 3.03
CA ILE A 347 2.51 5.80 4.08
C ILE A 347 3.94 6.10 4.56
N TYR A 348 4.71 6.83 3.74
CA TYR A 348 6.08 7.24 4.07
C TYR A 348 6.41 8.73 3.82
N GLU A 349 5.50 9.54 3.26
CA GLU A 349 5.82 10.92 2.86
C GLU A 349 5.62 12.00 3.94
N ASN A 350 4.92 11.73 5.05
CA ASN A 350 4.85 12.65 6.20
C ASN A 350 4.97 11.89 7.54
N LEU A 351 6.04 12.17 8.29
CA LEU A 351 6.36 11.50 9.57
C LEU A 351 5.68 12.17 10.77
N GLU A 352 4.43 11.79 11.05
CA GLU A 352 3.94 11.69 12.43
C GLU A 352 4.21 10.26 12.97
N PRO A 353 4.24 10.02 14.30
CA PRO A 353 4.79 8.78 14.84
C PRO A 353 4.06 7.51 14.39
N LEU A 354 4.84 6.45 14.09
CA LEU A 354 4.35 5.15 13.62
C LEU A 354 3.17 4.62 14.45
N GLY A 355 2.17 4.08 13.75
CA GLY A 355 0.99 3.47 14.35
C GLY A 355 1.32 2.38 15.38
N LYS A 356 0.47 2.26 16.39
CA LYS A 356 0.72 1.47 17.60
C LYS A 356 0.72 -0.05 17.36
N TYR A 357 1.82 -0.70 17.73
CA TYR A 357 1.99 -2.15 17.66
C TYR A 357 1.54 -2.82 18.96
N ILE A 358 0.34 -3.38 19.00
CA ILE A 358 -0.11 -4.16 20.17
C ILE A 358 0.43 -5.59 20.09
N PHE A 359 1.23 -5.99 21.08
CA PHE A 359 1.61 -7.36 21.33
C PHE A 359 0.49 -8.05 22.12
N TRP A 360 -0.11 -9.09 21.56
CA TRP A 360 -1.18 -9.87 22.20
C TRP A 360 -0.67 -11.22 22.67
N THR A 361 -1.19 -11.69 23.80
CA THR A 361 -0.92 -13.04 24.28
C THR A 361 -2.15 -13.60 24.99
N ASP A 362 -2.54 -14.82 24.62
CA ASP A 362 -3.54 -15.57 25.37
C ASP A 362 -2.84 -16.21 26.56
N ILE A 363 -3.37 -16.02 27.76
CA ILE A 363 -2.90 -16.63 29.01
C ILE A 363 -4.00 -17.52 29.58
N GLN A 364 -3.77 -18.83 29.53
CA GLN A 364 -4.65 -19.83 30.10
C GLN A 364 -4.09 -20.28 31.46
N ASN A 365 -4.83 -19.99 32.54
CA ASN A 365 -4.52 -20.48 33.88
C ASN A 365 -5.27 -21.79 34.12
N ILE A 366 -4.56 -22.92 34.04
CA ILE A 366 -5.10 -24.27 34.31
C ILE A 366 -5.00 -24.67 35.79
N SER A 367 -4.60 -23.75 36.68
CA SER A 367 -4.55 -24.03 38.12
C SER A 367 -5.89 -23.75 38.80
N SER A 368 -6.07 -24.38 39.97
CA SER A 368 -7.24 -24.20 40.83
C SER A 368 -7.24 -22.90 41.64
N LYS A 369 -6.31 -21.96 41.38
CA LYS A 369 -6.17 -20.69 42.09
C LYS A 369 -5.99 -19.52 41.11
N GLU A 370 -6.42 -18.33 41.52
CA GLU A 370 -6.07 -17.10 40.79
C GLU A 370 -4.56 -16.88 40.83
N LYS A 371 -3.96 -16.53 39.68
CA LYS A 371 -2.53 -16.22 39.56
C LYS A 371 -2.34 -14.79 39.08
N LYS A 372 -1.39 -14.06 39.67
CA LYS A 372 -1.01 -12.72 39.20
C LYS A 372 0.19 -12.82 38.27
N VAL A 373 -0.02 -12.46 37.01
CA VAL A 373 0.98 -12.47 35.95
C VAL A 373 1.30 -11.05 35.50
N GLU A 374 2.56 -10.80 35.15
CA GLU A 374 3.01 -9.52 34.61
C GLU A 374 3.66 -9.72 33.25
N LEU A 375 3.06 -9.10 32.24
CA LEU A 375 3.58 -9.05 30.89
C LEU A 375 4.45 -7.80 30.73
N GLN A 376 5.65 -7.97 30.17
CA GLN A 376 6.54 -6.87 29.83
C GLN A 376 6.94 -6.95 28.36
N ALA A 377 7.03 -5.81 27.67
CA ALA A 377 7.46 -5.75 26.26
C ALA A 377 8.21 -4.45 25.95
N LYS A 378 9.15 -4.51 24.99
CA LYS A 378 9.78 -3.33 24.37
C LYS A 378 10.32 -3.60 22.97
N PHE A 379 10.63 -2.55 22.22
CA PHE A 379 11.36 -2.67 20.97
C PHE A 379 12.82 -3.05 21.22
N LYS A 380 13.33 -3.99 20.42
CA LYS A 380 14.71 -4.49 20.52
C LYS A 380 15.70 -3.41 20.13
N GLY A 381 16.63 -3.10 21.03
CA GLY A 381 17.62 -2.05 20.86
C GLY A 381 17.23 -0.70 21.49
N ALA A 382 15.95 -0.48 21.81
CA ALA A 382 15.51 0.74 22.48
C ALA A 382 16.18 0.89 23.86
N GLN A 383 16.66 2.10 24.16
CA GLN A 383 17.29 2.42 25.46
C GLN A 383 16.27 2.55 26.60
N ASP A 384 15.00 2.74 26.28
CA ASP A 384 13.91 2.92 27.24
C ASP A 384 13.64 1.68 28.12
N GLU A 385 12.98 1.95 29.25
CA GLU A 385 12.48 0.91 30.15
C GLU A 385 11.39 0.05 29.51
N TRP A 386 11.26 -1.20 29.99
CA TRP A 386 10.22 -2.11 29.54
C TRP A 386 8.84 -1.59 29.95
N ASN A 387 7.91 -1.48 29.00
CA ASN A 387 6.50 -1.30 29.32
C ASN A 387 5.97 -2.57 30.01
N LYS A 388 5.07 -2.42 30.99
CA LYS A 388 4.61 -3.51 31.86
C LYS A 388 3.09 -3.45 32.06
N LEU A 389 2.45 -4.60 32.18
CA LEU A 389 1.04 -4.74 32.52
C LEU A 389 0.85 -5.98 33.40
N SER A 390 0.44 -5.78 34.66
CA SER A 390 0.17 -6.86 35.61
C SER A 390 -1.33 -7.13 35.73
N VAL A 391 -1.74 -8.40 35.59
CA VAL A 391 -3.15 -8.84 35.56
C VAL A 391 -3.34 -10.07 36.46
N SER A 392 -4.47 -10.12 37.17
CA SER A 392 -4.94 -11.32 37.86
C SER A 392 -5.73 -12.21 36.89
N VAL A 393 -5.26 -13.44 36.65
CA VAL A 393 -5.95 -14.44 35.83
C VAL A 393 -6.59 -15.48 36.75
N LYS A 394 -7.92 -15.57 36.71
CA LYS A 394 -8.71 -16.44 37.60
C LYS A 394 -8.40 -17.93 37.36
N ALA A 395 -8.66 -18.74 38.37
CA ALA A 395 -8.53 -20.20 38.29
C ALA A 395 -9.34 -20.77 37.11
N ASN A 396 -8.78 -21.75 36.39
CA ASN A 396 -9.40 -22.42 35.24
C ASN A 396 -10.03 -21.44 34.23
N SER A 397 -9.29 -20.40 33.84
CA SER A 397 -9.78 -19.38 32.90
C SER A 397 -8.73 -18.91 31.90
N ASP A 398 -9.22 -18.49 30.74
CA ASP A 398 -8.43 -17.93 29.66
C ASP A 398 -8.58 -16.40 29.68
N THR A 399 -7.45 -15.69 29.65
CA THR A 399 -7.39 -14.22 29.66
C THR A 399 -6.45 -13.75 28.57
N ILE A 400 -6.96 -12.91 27.67
CA ILE A 400 -6.17 -12.27 26.62
C ILE A 400 -5.57 -10.99 27.19
N ILE A 401 -4.25 -10.81 27.05
CA ILE A 401 -3.53 -9.60 27.48
C ILE A 401 -2.90 -8.94 26.26
N GLY A 402 -3.22 -7.67 26.05
CA GLY A 402 -2.58 -6.80 25.04
C GLY A 402 -1.65 -5.79 25.71
N LEU A 403 -0.42 -5.68 25.24
CA LEU A 403 0.55 -4.67 25.67
C LEU A 403 1.12 -3.95 24.45
N ASN A 404 1.02 -2.62 24.43
CA ASN A 404 1.60 -1.79 23.39
C ASN A 404 2.94 -1.20 23.88
N PRO A 405 4.10 -1.77 23.50
CA PRO A 405 5.37 -1.12 23.72
C PRO A 405 5.42 0.24 23.02
N PHE A 406 5.93 1.25 23.71
CA PHE A 406 6.09 2.59 23.14
C PHE A 406 7.48 2.75 22.52
N ILE A 407 7.61 3.64 21.54
CA ILE A 407 8.90 4.08 20.99
C ILE A 407 8.81 5.56 20.62
N ASN A 408 9.72 6.38 21.17
CA ASN A 408 9.80 7.79 20.80
C ASN A 408 10.74 7.98 19.61
N ILE A 409 10.13 8.04 18.44
CA ILE A 409 10.77 8.17 17.12
C ILE A 409 11.60 9.45 16.99
N LEU A 410 11.22 10.53 17.69
CA LEU A 410 11.90 11.81 17.59
C LEU A 410 13.18 11.87 18.45
N SER A 411 13.32 10.99 19.44
CA SER A 411 14.51 10.92 20.31
C SER A 411 15.55 9.87 19.87
N GLU A 412 15.15 8.82 19.17
CA GLU A 412 16.10 7.84 18.62
C GLU A 412 16.72 8.34 17.30
N LYS A 413 18.05 8.56 17.27
CA LYS A 413 18.80 9.00 16.08
C LYS A 413 18.97 7.92 15.01
N HIS A 414 18.01 7.01 14.85
CA HIS A 414 18.05 5.93 13.86
C HIS A 414 16.96 6.14 12.81
N ASP A 415 17.36 6.16 11.54
CA ASP A 415 16.48 6.54 10.44
C ASP A 415 15.54 5.38 10.06
N LEU A 416 14.32 5.43 10.60
CA LEU A 416 13.27 4.42 10.46
C LEU A 416 12.81 4.18 9.01
N ARG A 417 13.20 5.04 8.07
CA ARG A 417 12.93 4.85 6.64
C ARG A 417 13.69 3.65 6.05
N PHE A 418 14.81 3.25 6.66
CA PHE A 418 15.73 2.26 6.08
C PHE A 418 15.65 0.86 6.69
N ASN A 419 15.02 0.67 7.85
CA ASN A 419 15.00 -0.62 8.55
C ASN A 419 13.57 -1.08 8.87
N ARG A 420 12.91 -1.70 7.89
CA ARG A 420 11.51 -2.17 8.00
C ARG A 420 11.32 -3.45 8.86
N ASN A 421 12.37 -3.89 9.56
CA ASN A 421 12.41 -5.14 10.33
C ASN A 421 12.36 -4.85 11.85
N TYR A 422 11.16 -4.63 12.38
CA TYR A 422 10.98 -4.40 13.81
C TYR A 422 10.89 -5.71 14.60
N TYR A 423 11.50 -5.68 15.78
CA TYR A 423 11.56 -6.79 16.72
C TYR A 423 11.06 -6.31 18.07
N ILE A 424 10.11 -7.05 18.66
CA ILE A 424 9.64 -6.82 20.03
C ILE A 424 10.20 -7.94 20.91
N ASP A 425 10.97 -7.54 21.92
CA ASP A 425 11.36 -8.41 23.03
C ASP A 425 10.22 -8.37 24.07
N TRP A 426 9.81 -9.52 24.59
CA TRP A 426 8.74 -9.64 25.57
C TRP A 426 9.09 -10.72 26.61
N LYS A 427 8.53 -10.61 27.82
CA LYS A 427 8.63 -11.64 28.88
C LYS A 427 7.38 -11.64 29.77
N LEU A 428 7.07 -12.78 30.36
CA LEU A 428 5.99 -12.95 31.34
C LEU A 428 6.56 -13.46 32.67
N THR A 429 6.16 -12.88 33.80
CA THR A 429 6.54 -13.34 35.15
C THR A 429 5.31 -13.61 36.03
N GLU A 430 5.45 -14.52 36.99
CA GLU A 430 4.39 -14.88 37.95
C GLU A 430 4.82 -14.48 39.37
N GLY A 431 3.97 -13.74 40.08
CA GLY A 431 4.14 -13.50 41.53
C GLY A 431 5.42 -12.74 41.97
N GLY A 432 6.11 -12.05 41.06
CA GLY A 432 7.30 -11.25 41.37
C GLY A 432 8.61 -12.03 41.53
N ASN A 433 8.60 -13.35 41.36
CA ASN A 433 9.82 -14.16 41.24
C ASN A 433 10.15 -14.33 39.74
N ASP A 434 11.44 -14.29 39.40
CA ASP A 434 11.97 -14.46 38.03
C ASP A 434 11.89 -15.92 37.52
N TYR A 435 10.71 -16.55 37.63
CA TYR A 435 10.39 -17.74 36.85
C TYR A 435 10.21 -17.33 35.39
N ILE A 436 11.31 -17.39 34.63
CA ILE A 436 11.33 -17.11 33.19
C ILE A 436 10.56 -18.21 32.45
N ILE A 437 9.25 -17.99 32.29
CA ILE A 437 8.39 -18.80 31.43
C ILE A 437 8.62 -18.30 29.99
N GLU A 438 9.67 -18.83 29.37
CA GLU A 438 10.15 -18.55 28.00
C GLU A 438 10.84 -17.20 27.79
N ASN A 439 12.18 -17.23 27.86
CA ASN A 439 13.00 -16.25 27.18
C ASN A 439 13.13 -16.65 25.70
N GLN A 440 12.87 -15.69 24.81
CA GLN A 440 13.05 -15.73 23.35
C GLN A 440 12.07 -16.58 22.52
N LYS A 441 11.25 -15.86 21.75
CA LYS A 441 11.41 -15.85 20.28
C LYS A 441 11.17 -14.45 19.75
N THR A 442 12.24 -13.74 19.41
CA THR A 442 12.16 -12.51 18.61
C THR A 442 11.41 -12.81 17.32
N ARG A 443 10.26 -12.18 17.09
CA ARG A 443 9.51 -12.33 15.84
C ARG A 443 9.82 -11.16 14.91
N LEU A 444 10.22 -11.50 13.69
CA LEU A 444 10.44 -10.54 12.61
C LEU A 444 9.09 -10.15 12.01
N ILE A 445 8.73 -8.87 12.09
CA ILE A 445 7.54 -8.36 11.40
C ILE A 445 7.95 -8.03 9.96
N GLN A 446 7.60 -8.93 9.02
CA GLN A 446 7.81 -8.73 7.58
C GLN A 446 6.49 -8.52 6.84
N GLU A 447 6.55 -7.69 5.80
CA GLU A 447 5.52 -7.59 4.77
C GLU A 447 5.23 -8.98 4.17
N GLY A 448 3.96 -9.36 4.05
CA GLY A 448 3.55 -10.69 3.59
C GLY A 448 3.49 -11.80 4.67
N SER A 449 3.72 -11.49 5.94
CA SER A 449 3.25 -12.34 7.05
C SER A 449 1.72 -12.52 6.97
N ASN A 450 1.16 -13.64 7.48
CA ASN A 450 -0.25 -14.04 7.25
C ASN A 450 -1.27 -12.86 7.37
N ARG A 451 -1.68 -12.35 6.21
CA ARG A 451 -2.64 -11.25 5.97
C ARG A 451 -2.53 -10.08 6.95
N ILE A 452 -1.37 -9.44 6.88
CA ILE A 452 -1.01 -8.15 7.49
C ILE A 452 -1.45 -6.99 6.57
N VAL A 453 -2.44 -6.17 6.96
CA VAL A 453 -2.93 -4.98 6.22
C VAL A 453 -3.25 -3.84 7.21
N MET A 454 -2.37 -2.82 7.41
CA MET A 454 -2.78 -1.64 8.20
C MET A 454 -3.83 -0.92 7.38
N LEU A 455 -4.73 -0.29 8.12
CA LEU A 455 -5.21 1.01 7.75
C LEU A 455 -4.33 1.96 8.57
N GLY A 456 -3.59 2.84 7.89
CA GLY A 456 -2.84 3.86 8.59
C GLY A 456 -3.82 4.79 9.32
N ILE A 457 -3.30 5.59 10.24
CA ILE A 457 -4.11 6.68 10.78
C ILE A 457 -4.55 7.56 9.58
N GLY A 458 -5.86 7.75 9.43
CA GLY A 458 -6.48 8.58 8.40
C GLY A 458 -6.81 7.93 7.04
N THR A 459 -6.43 6.68 6.71
CA THR A 459 -6.59 6.16 5.33
C THR A 459 -7.26 4.78 5.19
N ILE A 460 -8.33 4.74 4.37
CA ILE A 460 -8.99 3.55 3.83
C ILE A 460 -8.95 3.64 2.30
N ASP A 461 -8.79 2.50 1.61
CA ASP A 461 -8.88 2.40 0.15
C ASP A 461 -10.07 1.49 -0.23
N TRP A 462 -11.01 2.06 -0.99
CA TRP A 462 -12.26 1.40 -1.39
C TRP A 462 -12.09 0.29 -2.43
N GLU A 463 -11.10 0.37 -3.32
CA GLU A 463 -10.85 -0.68 -4.30
C GLU A 463 -10.20 -1.90 -3.64
N ILE A 464 -9.36 -1.68 -2.62
CA ILE A 464 -8.79 -2.75 -1.81
C ILE A 464 -9.90 -3.47 -1.03
N LEU A 465 -10.82 -2.73 -0.38
CA LEU A 465 -11.92 -3.33 0.39
C LEU A 465 -12.87 -4.19 -0.45
N LYS A 466 -13.21 -3.78 -1.68
CA LYS A 466 -14.01 -4.59 -2.63
C LYS A 466 -13.38 -5.96 -2.89
N ASN A 467 -12.06 -6.00 -3.10
CA ASN A 467 -11.33 -7.22 -3.42
C ASN A 467 -11.07 -8.14 -2.20
N VAL A 468 -11.06 -7.60 -0.98
CA VAL A 468 -10.83 -8.38 0.25
C VAL A 468 -12.09 -9.11 0.72
N TYR A 469 -13.27 -8.50 0.57
CA TYR A 469 -14.52 -9.07 1.10
C TYR A 469 -15.44 -9.70 0.04
N SER A 470 -15.16 -9.54 -1.26
CA SER A 470 -15.83 -10.28 -2.34
C SER A 470 -15.37 -11.74 -2.43
N THR A 471 -15.84 -12.59 -1.51
CA THR A 471 -15.82 -14.06 -1.69
C THR A 471 -17.15 -14.67 -1.23
N HIS A 472 -17.70 -15.56 -2.05
CA HIS A 472 -19.06 -16.07 -1.87
C HIS A 472 -19.28 -16.86 -0.57
N GLN A 473 -20.54 -16.87 -0.12
CA GLN A 473 -21.18 -17.74 0.89
C GLN A 473 -21.12 -17.36 2.38
N ASN A 474 -20.56 -16.22 2.80
CA ASN A 474 -20.94 -15.60 4.08
C ASN A 474 -20.75 -14.07 4.04
N GLN A 475 -21.86 -13.34 3.88
CA GLN A 475 -21.89 -11.89 3.70
C GLN A 475 -21.18 -11.13 4.83
N VAL A 476 -20.08 -10.45 4.48
CA VAL A 476 -19.51 -9.32 5.21
C VAL A 476 -19.55 -8.15 4.23
N SER A 477 -20.30 -7.10 4.54
CA SER A 477 -20.19 -5.85 3.80
C SER A 477 -18.80 -5.25 4.11
N PRO A 478 -17.98 -4.91 3.10
CA PRO A 478 -16.73 -4.19 3.36
C PRO A 478 -16.97 -2.84 4.09
N PHE A 479 -18.14 -2.23 3.90
CA PHE A 479 -18.50 -0.96 4.51
C PHE A 479 -18.81 -1.06 6.01
N SER A 480 -19.06 -2.26 6.57
CA SER A 480 -19.25 -2.38 8.03
C SER A 480 -18.01 -2.01 8.84
N LEU A 481 -16.82 -1.98 8.21
CA LEU A 481 -15.59 -1.47 8.83
C LEU A 481 -15.60 0.04 9.11
N ILE A 482 -16.49 0.82 8.47
CA ILE A 482 -16.65 2.26 8.77
C ILE A 482 -17.02 2.47 10.25
N ALA A 483 -17.74 1.52 10.87
CA ALA A 483 -18.12 1.60 12.27
C ALA A 483 -16.92 1.71 13.26
N SER A 484 -15.72 1.30 12.83
CA SER A 484 -14.47 1.45 13.61
C SER A 484 -13.98 2.89 13.71
N TRP A 485 -14.28 3.73 12.71
CA TRP A 485 -13.91 5.14 12.68
C TRP A 485 -14.87 6.02 13.49
N ILE A 486 -15.99 5.46 13.94
CA ILE A 486 -17.00 6.18 14.70
C ILE A 486 -16.58 6.19 16.18
N ILE A 487 -16.08 7.33 16.65
CA ILE A 487 -15.54 7.50 18.00
C ILE A 487 -16.37 8.57 18.72
N PRO A 488 -17.41 8.19 19.49
CA PRO A 488 -18.31 9.16 20.13
C PRO A 488 -17.57 10.17 21.03
N ARG A 489 -16.61 9.68 21.81
CA ARG A 489 -15.83 10.48 22.78
C ARG A 489 -15.07 11.64 22.14
N ASP A 490 -14.66 11.51 20.88
CA ASP A 490 -13.93 12.52 20.12
C ASP A 490 -14.78 13.77 19.81
N THR A 491 -16.09 13.65 19.99
CA THR A 491 -17.07 14.67 19.60
C THR A 491 -17.71 15.37 20.81
N LYS A 492 -17.25 15.05 22.03
CA LYS A 492 -17.73 15.65 23.28
C LYS A 492 -17.65 17.18 23.31
N GLU A 493 -16.61 17.76 22.72
CA GLU A 493 -16.47 19.23 22.64
C GLU A 493 -17.65 19.86 21.88
N ILE A 494 -18.11 19.21 20.80
CA ILE A 494 -19.23 19.71 20.00
C ILE A 494 -20.51 19.72 20.83
N LEU A 495 -20.77 18.65 21.60
CA LEU A 495 -21.94 18.60 22.48
C LEU A 495 -21.85 19.58 23.64
N SER A 496 -20.68 19.74 24.27
CA SER A 496 -20.46 20.78 25.27
C SER A 496 -20.77 22.15 24.69
N LYS A 497 -20.14 22.50 23.55
CA LYS A 497 -20.31 23.81 22.90
C LYS A 497 -21.74 24.03 22.42
N THR A 498 -22.44 22.99 21.98
CA THR A 498 -23.87 23.04 21.64
C THR A 498 -24.72 23.36 22.87
N ASN A 499 -24.46 22.68 23.99
CA ASN A 499 -25.15 22.91 25.25
C ASN A 499 -24.87 24.32 25.78
N ASP A 500 -23.62 24.79 25.70
CA ASP A 500 -23.17 26.10 26.18
C ASP A 500 -23.76 27.26 25.35
N LEU A 501 -23.72 27.18 24.02
CA LEU A 501 -24.20 28.24 23.12
C LEU A 501 -25.72 28.37 23.10
N TYR A 502 -26.44 27.24 23.17
CA TYR A 502 -27.91 27.22 23.03
C TYR A 502 -28.64 26.99 24.35
N ASN A 503 -27.92 26.90 25.47
CA ASN A 503 -28.45 26.61 26.82
C ASN A 503 -29.43 25.42 26.83
N SER A 504 -29.09 24.40 26.05
CA SER A 504 -29.98 23.32 25.63
C SER A 504 -29.22 22.02 25.70
N ALA A 505 -29.49 21.20 26.73
CA ALA A 505 -28.88 19.88 26.82
C ALA A 505 -29.34 18.99 25.66
N VAL A 506 -28.39 18.62 24.79
CA VAL A 506 -28.52 17.46 23.91
C VAL A 506 -28.56 16.21 24.80
N VAL A 507 -29.67 15.47 24.75
CA VAL A 507 -30.01 14.36 25.68
C VAL A 507 -30.60 13.14 24.95
N GLY A 508 -30.53 13.13 23.62
CA GLY A 508 -31.03 12.05 22.77
C GLY A 508 -32.54 11.88 22.91
N TYR A 509 -32.97 10.65 23.17
CA TYR A 509 -34.38 10.27 23.32
C TYR A 509 -35.02 10.70 24.66
N GLN A 510 -34.28 11.33 25.58
CA GLN A 510 -34.79 11.68 26.92
C GLN A 510 -35.69 12.92 26.91
N LYS A 511 -36.89 12.80 26.32
CA LYS A 511 -37.85 13.91 26.15
C LYS A 511 -38.14 14.69 27.43
N SER A 512 -38.39 14.02 28.55
CA SER A 512 -38.66 14.69 29.84
C SER A 512 -37.52 15.58 30.31
N LEU A 513 -36.27 15.15 30.07
CA LEU A 513 -35.07 15.90 30.40
C LEU A 513 -34.90 17.10 29.45
N PHE A 514 -35.12 16.89 28.14
CA PHE A 514 -35.09 17.95 27.12
C PHE A 514 -36.09 19.08 27.40
N GLU A 515 -37.35 18.73 27.72
CA GLU A 515 -38.39 19.71 28.05
C GLU A 515 -38.04 20.51 29.32
N SER A 516 -37.30 19.91 30.26
CA SER A 516 -36.88 20.57 31.51
C SER A 516 -35.83 21.66 31.29
N TYR A 517 -34.88 21.45 30.36
CA TYR A 517 -33.83 22.41 30.03
C TYR A 517 -34.31 23.50 29.08
N THR A 518 -34.97 23.12 27.98
CA THR A 518 -35.29 24.07 26.89
C THR A 518 -36.60 24.84 27.08
N ARG A 519 -37.45 24.42 28.03
CA ARG A 519 -38.84 24.90 28.22
C ARG A 519 -39.77 24.70 27.00
N LYS A 520 -39.28 24.14 25.89
CA LYS A 520 -40.10 23.70 24.75
C LYS A 520 -40.80 22.41 25.16
N LYS A 521 -42.13 22.38 25.07
CA LYS A 521 -42.96 21.23 25.45
C LYS A 521 -43.80 20.77 24.29
N GLY A 522 -44.16 19.49 24.28
CA GLY A 522 -45.15 18.93 23.36
C GLY A 522 -44.62 18.58 21.98
N LEU A 523 -43.32 18.74 21.71
CA LEU A 523 -42.69 18.24 20.48
C LEU A 523 -42.87 16.73 20.36
N ASP A 524 -43.15 16.21 19.17
CA ASP A 524 -43.06 14.77 18.92
C ASP A 524 -41.58 14.30 18.90
N ASN A 525 -41.34 12.98 18.79
CA ASN A 525 -39.97 12.46 18.81
C ASN A 525 -39.16 12.88 17.56
N ARG A 526 -39.79 13.02 16.40
CA ARG A 526 -39.13 13.48 15.16
C ARG A 526 -38.72 14.95 15.30
N GLU A 527 -39.62 15.79 15.80
CA GLU A 527 -39.35 17.20 16.10
C GLU A 527 -38.27 17.37 17.17
N LEU A 528 -38.32 16.58 18.24
CA LEU A 528 -37.34 16.57 19.34
C LEU A 528 -35.93 16.23 18.85
N ILE A 529 -35.78 15.16 18.05
CA ILE A 529 -34.48 14.75 17.52
C ILE A 529 -34.01 15.73 16.44
N ARG A 530 -34.86 16.13 15.48
CA ARG A 530 -34.52 17.16 14.48
C ARG A 530 -34.07 18.47 15.13
N TYR A 531 -34.70 18.90 16.22
CA TYR A 531 -34.28 20.11 16.94
C TYR A 531 -32.87 19.96 17.52
N GLN A 532 -32.55 18.84 18.17
CA GLN A 532 -31.22 18.59 18.73
C GLN A 532 -30.14 18.49 17.63
N VAL A 533 -30.43 17.77 16.53
CA VAL A 533 -29.49 17.64 15.40
C VAL A 533 -29.31 18.96 14.66
N ASN A 534 -30.34 19.81 14.57
CA ASN A 534 -30.20 21.18 14.04
C ASN A 534 -29.19 22.01 14.84
N LEU A 535 -29.22 21.95 16.18
CA LEU A 535 -28.25 22.69 17.00
C LEU A 535 -26.81 22.18 16.76
N ILE A 536 -26.62 20.86 16.68
CA ILE A 536 -25.33 20.24 16.34
C ILE A 536 -24.85 20.70 14.95
N TYR A 537 -25.74 20.67 13.94
CA TYR A 537 -25.45 21.11 12.58
C TYR A 537 -25.04 22.59 12.55
N GLN A 538 -25.73 23.46 13.30
CA GLN A 538 -25.40 24.88 13.41
C GLN A 538 -24.04 25.12 14.08
N VAL A 539 -23.67 24.34 15.10
CA VAL A 539 -22.32 24.40 15.70
C VAL A 539 -21.24 23.96 14.71
N LEU A 540 -21.44 22.84 14.01
CA LEU A 540 -20.49 22.38 12.99
C LEU A 540 -20.28 23.41 11.86
N GLN A 541 -21.38 24.00 11.36
CA GLN A 541 -21.36 24.98 10.27
C GLN A 541 -20.74 26.33 10.69
N ASN A 542 -21.10 26.86 11.87
CA ASN A 542 -20.75 28.23 12.25
C ASN A 542 -19.53 28.34 13.17
N GLU A 543 -19.33 27.39 14.09
CA GLU A 543 -18.22 27.40 15.05
C GLU A 543 -17.02 26.65 14.50
N PHE A 544 -17.22 25.40 14.07
CA PHE A 544 -16.13 24.58 13.55
C PHE A 544 -15.79 24.95 12.09
N ASN A 545 -16.77 25.47 11.33
CA ASN A 545 -16.65 25.88 9.92
C ASN A 545 -16.22 24.70 9.01
N ILE A 546 -16.89 23.57 9.17
CA ILE A 546 -16.65 22.36 8.35
C ILE A 546 -17.10 22.58 6.90
N VAL A 547 -16.27 22.18 5.95
CA VAL A 547 -16.49 22.31 4.50
C VAL A 547 -16.37 20.95 3.82
N TYR A 548 -17.15 20.74 2.76
CA TYR A 548 -17.03 19.58 1.87
C TYR A 548 -16.09 19.89 0.70
N ASP A 549 -15.15 18.99 0.41
CA ASP A 549 -14.08 19.19 -0.59
C ASP A 549 -14.29 18.49 -1.94
N GLY A 550 -15.43 17.83 -2.14
CA GLY A 550 -15.79 17.20 -3.42
C GLY A 550 -15.33 15.75 -3.58
N GLY A 551 -14.35 15.27 -2.79
CA GLY A 551 -13.82 13.91 -2.86
C GLY A 551 -12.97 13.61 -4.11
N GLY A 552 -11.84 12.91 -3.92
CA GLY A 552 -10.93 12.50 -5.00
C GLY A 552 -11.01 11.01 -5.35
N ILE A 553 -10.31 10.58 -6.40
CA ILE A 553 -10.07 9.14 -6.67
C ILE A 553 -9.09 8.62 -5.60
N GLY A 554 -9.48 7.58 -4.86
CA GLY A 554 -8.70 7.06 -3.71
C GLY A 554 -9.08 7.66 -2.35
N GLN A 555 -10.38 7.89 -2.10
CA GLN A 555 -10.86 8.57 -0.89
C GLN A 555 -10.46 7.89 0.43
N THR A 556 -9.73 8.62 1.26
CA THR A 556 -9.32 8.27 2.61
C THR A 556 -10.45 8.54 3.63
N ILE A 557 -10.31 8.08 4.88
CA ILE A 557 -11.26 8.39 5.97
C ILE A 557 -10.48 8.81 7.23
N ASN A 558 -10.50 10.11 7.50
CA ASN A 558 -10.04 10.72 8.75
C ASN A 558 -10.91 10.32 9.95
N PHE A 559 -10.32 10.30 11.16
CA PHE A 559 -11.07 10.17 12.41
C PHE A 559 -11.83 11.46 12.76
N PRO A 560 -12.87 11.42 13.63
CA PRO A 560 -13.67 12.61 13.96
C PRO A 560 -12.86 13.82 14.41
N GLN A 561 -11.85 13.68 15.30
CA GLN A 561 -11.02 14.84 15.69
C GLN A 561 -10.13 15.35 14.56
N GLU A 562 -9.70 14.49 13.63
CA GLU A 562 -8.93 14.89 12.45
C GLU A 562 -9.80 15.70 11.49
N THR A 563 -11.03 15.25 11.22
CA THR A 563 -12.02 16.02 10.46
C THR A 563 -12.28 17.39 11.09
N LEU A 564 -12.40 17.48 12.42
CA LEU A 564 -12.57 18.76 13.13
C LEU A 564 -11.32 19.65 13.07
N LYS A 565 -10.12 19.06 13.11
CA LYS A 565 -8.82 19.74 12.99
C LYS A 565 -8.61 20.31 11.58
N TYR A 566 -8.90 19.52 10.54
CA TYR A 566 -8.71 19.91 9.14
C TYR A 566 -9.84 20.78 8.58
N LYS A 567 -11.06 20.66 9.12
CA LYS A 567 -12.27 21.40 8.69
C LYS A 567 -12.69 21.17 7.24
N SER A 568 -12.07 20.19 6.58
CA SER A 568 -12.35 19.72 5.23
C SER A 568 -12.63 18.23 5.34
N ALA A 569 -13.67 17.75 4.68
CA ALA A 569 -13.97 16.33 4.64
C ALA A 569 -14.79 15.92 3.42
N ASN A 570 -14.63 14.65 3.03
CA ASN A 570 -15.47 14.00 2.04
C ASN A 570 -16.79 13.50 2.64
N CYS A 571 -17.68 12.96 1.80
CA CYS A 571 -19.03 12.51 2.18
C CYS A 571 -19.05 11.40 3.23
N ILE A 572 -18.06 10.50 3.24
CA ILE A 572 -17.96 9.39 4.20
C ILE A 572 -17.38 9.88 5.53
N GLU A 573 -16.37 10.74 5.50
CA GLU A 573 -15.79 11.39 6.69
C GLU A 573 -16.82 12.24 7.45
N LEU A 574 -17.64 12.99 6.72
CA LEU A 574 -18.77 13.73 7.28
C LEU A 574 -19.80 12.77 7.90
N SER A 575 -20.13 11.66 7.22
CA SER A 575 -21.04 10.63 7.75
C SER A 575 -20.50 9.97 9.04
N VAL A 576 -19.18 9.74 9.12
CA VAL A 576 -18.48 9.23 10.31
C VAL A 576 -18.50 10.23 11.46
N LEU A 577 -18.18 11.50 11.19
CA LEU A 577 -18.22 12.57 12.19
C LEU A 577 -19.63 12.73 12.76
N PHE A 578 -20.65 12.89 11.90
CA PHE A 578 -22.04 13.01 12.33
C PHE A 578 -22.50 11.78 13.13
N SER A 579 -22.20 10.56 12.68
CA SER A 579 -22.55 9.35 13.42
C SER A 579 -21.87 9.26 14.80
N SER A 580 -20.67 9.81 14.92
CA SER A 580 -19.96 9.88 16.21
C SER A 580 -20.66 10.84 17.18
N ILE A 581 -21.04 12.02 16.70
CA ILE A 581 -21.78 13.02 17.50
C ILE A 581 -23.15 12.48 17.92
N LEU A 582 -23.87 11.83 17.00
CA LEU A 582 -25.19 11.27 17.27
C LEU A 582 -25.11 10.19 18.36
N LEU A 583 -24.14 9.27 18.30
CA LEU A 583 -23.93 8.28 19.37
C LEU A 583 -23.56 8.91 20.71
N GLU A 584 -22.69 9.91 20.76
CA GLU A 584 -22.34 10.59 22.02
C GLU A 584 -23.54 11.36 22.59
N ALA A 585 -24.43 11.83 21.71
CA ALA A 585 -25.72 12.43 22.07
C ALA A 585 -26.79 11.42 22.53
N GLY A 586 -26.52 10.11 22.44
CA GLY A 586 -27.51 9.06 22.73
C GLY A 586 -28.62 8.97 21.68
N ILE A 587 -28.29 9.24 20.41
CA ILE A 587 -29.16 9.12 19.23
C ILE A 587 -28.58 8.00 18.35
N GLU A 588 -29.40 7.06 17.90
CA GLU A 588 -28.95 5.91 17.10
C GLU A 588 -28.78 6.31 15.62
N PRO A 589 -27.56 6.29 15.05
CA PRO A 589 -27.32 6.68 13.67
C PRO A 589 -27.28 5.49 12.72
N VAL A 590 -27.59 5.79 11.46
CA VAL A 590 -27.32 4.94 10.31
C VAL A 590 -26.41 5.68 9.33
N ILE A 591 -25.50 4.96 8.67
CA ILE A 591 -24.81 5.47 7.48
C ILE A 591 -25.42 4.78 6.26
N VAL A 592 -25.81 5.57 5.26
CA VAL A 592 -26.28 5.09 3.96
C VAL A 592 -25.14 5.18 2.96
N ILE A 593 -24.82 4.05 2.33
CA ILE A 593 -23.82 3.95 1.26
C ILE A 593 -24.56 3.71 -0.05
N VAL A 594 -24.29 4.57 -1.05
CA VAL A 594 -24.87 4.50 -2.40
C VAL A 594 -23.72 4.61 -3.43
N PRO A 595 -23.95 4.46 -4.75
CA PRO A 595 -22.89 4.63 -5.74
C PRO A 595 -22.25 6.03 -5.62
N ASP A 596 -20.94 6.03 -5.39
CA ASP A 596 -20.06 7.21 -5.35
C ASP A 596 -20.42 8.29 -4.30
N HIS A 597 -21.29 7.97 -3.33
CA HIS A 597 -21.74 8.91 -2.30
C HIS A 597 -22.14 8.21 -0.98
N ALA A 598 -22.12 8.96 0.11
CA ALA A 598 -22.56 8.52 1.44
C ALA A 598 -23.18 9.67 2.24
N PHE A 599 -24.18 9.34 3.05
CA PHE A 599 -24.86 10.29 3.93
C PHE A 599 -25.33 9.63 5.22
N VAL A 600 -25.69 10.45 6.21
CA VAL A 600 -26.08 9.99 7.55
C VAL A 600 -27.60 10.03 7.73
N GLY A 601 -28.11 9.19 8.61
CA GLY A 601 -29.46 9.33 9.17
C GLY A 601 -29.50 8.95 10.64
N TRP A 602 -30.65 9.13 11.27
CA TRP A 602 -30.89 8.76 12.67
C TRP A 602 -32.28 8.15 12.87
N GLN A 603 -32.37 7.24 13.85
CA GLN A 603 -33.63 6.65 14.26
C GLN A 603 -34.48 7.67 15.03
N ILE A 604 -35.79 7.69 14.75
CA ILE A 604 -36.74 8.66 15.29
C ILE A 604 -37.50 8.14 16.51
N TRP A 605 -37.78 6.84 16.56
CA TRP A 605 -38.69 6.24 17.56
C TRP A 605 -38.15 4.91 18.10
N ASP A 606 -38.47 4.58 19.34
CA ASP A 606 -38.02 3.36 20.08
C ASP A 606 -38.28 2.03 19.34
N ASN A 607 -39.19 2.02 18.37
CA ASN A 607 -39.57 0.88 17.53
C ASN A 607 -38.86 0.94 16.16
N LYS A 608 -37.54 0.83 16.21
CA LYS A 608 -36.60 0.19 15.25
C LYS A 608 -36.53 0.59 13.77
N ASN A 609 -37.53 1.22 13.14
CA ASN A 609 -37.59 1.30 11.68
C ASN A 609 -37.89 2.69 11.07
N GLU A 610 -38.23 3.71 11.87
CA GLU A 610 -38.50 5.08 11.37
C GLU A 610 -37.22 5.94 11.44
N TYR A 611 -36.77 6.49 10.30
CA TYR A 611 -35.53 7.25 10.14
C TYR A 611 -35.74 8.62 9.47
N ASP A 612 -34.84 9.54 9.79
CA ASP A 612 -34.62 10.79 9.03
C ASP A 612 -33.19 10.79 8.49
N PHE A 613 -33.01 11.27 7.26
CA PHE A 613 -31.72 11.34 6.60
C PHE A 613 -31.27 12.79 6.37
N LEU A 614 -29.97 13.02 6.43
CA LEU A 614 -29.32 14.32 6.33
C LEU A 614 -28.22 14.25 5.28
N GLU A 615 -28.35 15.08 4.24
CA GLU A 615 -27.27 15.28 3.28
C GLU A 615 -26.14 16.08 3.95
N THR A 616 -25.03 15.44 4.26
CA THR A 616 -23.95 16.08 5.03
C THR A 616 -23.04 16.96 4.17
N THR A 617 -22.95 16.74 2.86
CA THR A 617 -22.02 17.50 1.98
C THR A 617 -22.39 18.98 1.85
N VAL A 618 -23.64 19.36 2.11
CA VAL A 618 -24.06 20.77 2.10
C VAL A 618 -23.67 21.55 3.36
N ILE A 619 -23.05 20.93 4.38
CA ILE A 619 -22.70 21.57 5.67
C ILE A 619 -21.92 22.88 5.52
N GLY A 620 -20.94 22.94 4.61
CA GLY A 620 -20.10 24.13 4.39
C GLY A 620 -20.78 25.24 3.56
N HIS A 621 -21.90 24.94 2.92
CA HIS A 621 -22.59 25.86 2.01
C HIS A 621 -23.68 26.63 2.77
N ARG A 622 -23.33 27.79 3.32
CA ARG A 622 -24.22 28.67 4.14
C ARG A 622 -25.57 29.08 3.50
N GLN A 623 -25.76 28.81 2.22
CA GLN A 623 -27.03 29.01 1.51
C GLN A 623 -28.07 27.91 1.78
N TYR A 624 -27.64 26.73 2.26
CA TYR A 624 -28.53 25.64 2.66
C TYR A 624 -28.70 25.63 4.18
N SER A 625 -29.95 25.67 4.62
CA SER A 625 -30.34 25.46 6.01
C SER A 625 -30.31 23.98 6.39
N PHE A 626 -30.37 23.69 7.70
CA PHE A 626 -30.57 22.32 8.19
C PHE A 626 -31.83 21.67 7.60
N SER A 627 -32.92 22.42 7.44
CA SER A 627 -34.15 21.94 6.79
C SER A 627 -33.92 21.54 5.32
N ASP A 628 -33.09 22.27 4.59
CA ASP A 628 -32.74 21.92 3.21
C ASP A 628 -31.89 20.64 3.18
N ALA A 629 -30.89 20.54 4.05
CA ALA A 629 -30.02 19.36 4.18
C ALA A 629 -30.81 18.08 4.55
N VAL A 630 -31.80 18.18 5.44
CA VAL A 630 -32.71 17.06 5.79
C VAL A 630 -33.70 16.76 4.65
N SER A 631 -34.17 17.77 3.92
CA SER A 631 -35.02 17.55 2.75
C SER A 631 -34.24 16.84 1.63
N MET A 632 -32.99 17.22 1.40
CA MET A 632 -32.10 16.60 0.41
C MET A 632 -31.74 15.17 0.81
N GLY A 633 -31.36 14.92 2.07
CA GLY A 633 -31.05 13.58 2.56
C GLY A 633 -32.23 12.61 2.45
N ASN A 634 -33.44 13.06 2.82
CA ASN A 634 -34.65 12.25 2.66
C ASN A 634 -35.04 12.06 1.18
N HIS A 635 -34.80 13.04 0.30
CA HIS A 635 -35.02 12.87 -1.14
C HIS A 635 -34.07 11.82 -1.73
N LEU A 636 -32.77 11.88 -1.39
CA LEU A 636 -31.78 10.88 -1.81
C LEU A 636 -32.13 9.48 -1.30
N ALA A 637 -32.51 9.36 -0.03
CA ALA A 637 -33.01 8.09 0.52
C ALA A 637 -34.21 7.55 -0.29
N ASN A 638 -35.13 8.42 -0.70
CA ASN A 638 -36.26 8.05 -1.54
C ASN A 638 -35.84 7.62 -2.96
N ASP A 639 -34.90 8.31 -3.59
CA ASP A 639 -34.37 7.99 -4.93
C ASP A 639 -33.67 6.63 -4.96
N TYR A 640 -32.93 6.29 -3.90
CA TYR A 640 -32.29 4.97 -3.73
C TYR A 640 -33.23 3.90 -3.13
N GLY A 641 -34.53 4.18 -3.05
CA GLY A 641 -35.56 3.19 -2.72
C GLY A 641 -35.69 2.84 -1.23
N LEU A 642 -35.29 3.75 -0.33
CA LEU A 642 -35.42 3.65 1.13
C LEU A 642 -36.66 4.40 1.67
N GLN A 643 -37.67 4.60 0.81
CA GLN A 643 -38.90 5.35 1.09
C GLN A 643 -39.67 4.79 2.31
N GLU A 644 -39.64 3.47 2.45
CA GLU A 644 -40.21 2.72 3.57
C GLU A 644 -39.53 3.01 4.93
N MET A 645 -38.33 3.59 4.93
CA MET A 645 -37.62 4.00 6.16
C MET A 645 -37.94 5.46 6.57
N THR A 646 -38.44 6.28 5.64
CA THR A 646 -38.83 7.68 5.93
C THR A 646 -40.31 7.82 6.30
N GLN A 647 -41.14 6.88 5.87
CA GLN A 647 -42.59 6.79 6.10
C GLN A 647 -42.89 5.64 7.09
N LYS A 648 -43.82 5.86 8.01
CA LYS A 648 -43.97 5.14 9.30
C LYS A 648 -44.55 3.71 9.21
N ASP A 649 -44.45 3.06 8.05
CA ASP A 649 -45.23 1.87 7.69
C ASP A 649 -44.44 0.55 7.73
N PHE A 650 -43.21 0.55 8.24
CA PHE A 650 -42.34 -0.64 8.23
C PHE A 650 -42.37 -1.44 9.54
N ASP A 651 -43.22 -2.46 9.59
CA ASP A 651 -43.41 -3.37 10.75
C ASP A 651 -42.37 -4.52 10.85
N GLN A 652 -41.50 -4.70 9.86
CA GLN A 652 -40.52 -5.80 9.84
C GLN A 652 -39.15 -5.37 10.39
N GLN A 653 -38.35 -6.29 10.91
CA GLN A 653 -36.99 -5.96 11.35
C GLN A 653 -36.10 -5.67 10.12
N VAL A 654 -35.81 -4.39 9.85
CA VAL A 654 -35.01 -3.95 8.69
C VAL A 654 -33.61 -4.58 8.68
N PHE A 655 -32.91 -4.49 9.81
CA PHE A 655 -31.50 -4.90 9.90
C PHE A 655 -31.34 -6.37 10.27
N GLY A 656 -30.50 -7.08 9.49
CA GLY A 656 -30.07 -8.43 9.85
C GLY A 656 -29.25 -8.45 11.15
N GLN A 657 -28.91 -9.65 11.65
CA GLN A 657 -28.19 -9.82 12.93
C GLN A 657 -26.87 -9.04 13.03
N ARG A 658 -26.27 -8.63 11.91
CA ARG A 658 -25.03 -7.84 11.81
C ARG A 658 -25.24 -6.32 11.73
N GLY A 659 -26.48 -5.81 11.78
CA GLY A 659 -26.74 -4.38 11.65
C GLY A 659 -26.62 -3.84 10.22
N VAL A 660 -26.65 -4.70 9.20
CA VAL A 660 -26.63 -4.29 7.78
C VAL A 660 -27.98 -4.56 7.15
N TYR A 661 -28.50 -3.60 6.40
CA TYR A 661 -29.64 -3.74 5.50
C TYR A 661 -29.17 -3.51 4.06
N GLN A 662 -29.33 -4.55 3.23
CA GLN A 662 -28.94 -4.52 1.82
C GLN A 662 -30.18 -4.24 0.96
N ARG A 663 -30.29 -3.04 0.39
CA ARG A 663 -31.42 -2.70 -0.50
C ARG A 663 -31.18 -3.18 -1.94
N SER A 664 -29.94 -3.11 -2.41
CA SER A 664 -29.48 -3.62 -3.71
C SER A 664 -27.96 -3.93 -3.68
N GLU A 665 -27.38 -4.41 -4.78
CA GLU A 665 -25.92 -4.65 -4.88
C GLU A 665 -25.04 -3.41 -4.61
N ARG A 666 -25.60 -2.20 -4.66
CA ARG A 666 -24.86 -0.94 -4.46
C ARG A 666 -25.54 0.05 -3.52
N VAL A 667 -26.55 -0.40 -2.77
CA VAL A 667 -27.26 0.44 -1.77
C VAL A 667 -27.35 -0.34 -0.47
N GLU A 668 -26.69 0.19 0.56
CA GLU A 668 -26.57 -0.43 1.89
C GLU A 668 -26.84 0.60 2.98
N VAL A 669 -27.52 0.17 4.05
CA VAL A 669 -27.72 0.96 5.27
C VAL A 669 -27.06 0.24 6.43
N LEU A 670 -26.22 0.96 7.17
CA LEU A 670 -25.38 0.46 8.25
C LEU A 670 -25.92 0.97 9.60
N HIS A 671 -26.55 0.10 10.38
CA HIS A 671 -26.99 0.40 11.75
C HIS A 671 -25.82 0.30 12.72
N ILE A 672 -25.27 1.46 13.08
CA ILE A 672 -23.92 1.55 13.65
C ILE A 672 -23.80 0.80 14.98
N SER A 673 -24.72 1.00 15.92
CA SER A 673 -24.67 0.32 17.23
C SER A 673 -24.77 -1.19 17.09
N THR A 674 -25.63 -1.70 16.19
CA THR A 674 -25.75 -3.14 15.96
C THR A 674 -24.50 -3.74 15.31
N ILE A 675 -23.79 -2.99 14.47
CA ILE A 675 -22.48 -3.41 13.93
C ILE A 675 -21.43 -3.46 15.05
N ARG A 676 -21.38 -2.44 15.93
CA ARG A 676 -20.41 -2.32 17.05
C ARG A 676 -20.64 -3.34 18.17
N ASP A 677 -21.90 -3.66 18.44
CA ASP A 677 -22.31 -4.64 19.46
C ASP A 677 -22.46 -6.06 18.90
N PHE A 678 -22.16 -6.26 17.62
CA PHE A 678 -22.29 -7.57 16.97
C PHE A 678 -21.44 -8.63 17.68
N LYS A 679 -22.10 -9.73 18.05
CA LYS A 679 -21.48 -10.94 18.56
C LYS A 679 -21.69 -12.07 17.57
N ASP A 680 -20.64 -12.85 17.32
CA ASP A 680 -20.76 -14.04 16.49
C ASP A 680 -21.48 -15.20 17.20
N LYS A 681 -21.60 -16.35 16.52
CA LYS A 681 -22.33 -17.52 17.01
C LYS A 681 -21.69 -18.15 18.25
N GLU A 682 -20.42 -17.83 18.53
CA GLU A 682 -19.69 -18.26 19.71
C GLU A 682 -19.75 -17.20 20.84
N GLY A 683 -20.53 -16.12 20.65
CA GLY A 683 -20.73 -15.05 21.64
C GLY A 683 -19.60 -14.01 21.68
N ARG A 684 -18.64 -14.07 20.74
CA ARG A 684 -17.47 -13.18 20.71
C ARG A 684 -17.87 -11.85 20.07
N GLN A 685 -17.63 -10.76 20.77
CA GLN A 685 -17.90 -9.41 20.27
C GLN A 685 -16.82 -8.98 19.28
N VAL A 686 -17.23 -8.56 18.08
CA VAL A 686 -16.32 -8.16 17.01
C VAL A 686 -15.92 -6.70 17.22
N TYR A 687 -14.97 -6.47 18.12
CA TYR A 687 -14.38 -5.16 18.30
C TYR A 687 -13.46 -4.82 17.13
N THR A 688 -13.80 -3.78 16.39
CA THR A 688 -12.86 -3.09 15.52
C THR A 688 -12.07 -2.06 16.33
N ALA A 689 -10.75 -2.04 16.16
CA ALA A 689 -9.87 -1.30 17.05
C ALA A 689 -9.93 0.22 16.81
N VAL A 690 -10.17 0.97 17.90
CA VAL A 690 -10.00 2.42 17.96
C VAL A 690 -8.61 2.74 18.53
N PRO A 691 -7.88 3.75 18.04
CA PRO A 691 -6.58 4.11 18.59
C PRO A 691 -6.68 4.61 20.04
N VAL A 692 -5.93 4.00 20.96
CA VAL A 692 -5.44 4.73 22.14
C VAL A 692 -4.38 5.69 21.60
N GLY A 693 -4.47 7.00 21.85
CA GLY A 693 -3.60 7.97 21.17
C GLY A 693 -3.99 9.41 21.46
N TYR A 694 -5.28 9.66 21.62
CA TYR A 694 -5.77 10.82 22.34
C TYR A 694 -5.25 10.81 23.78
N GLU A 695 -4.93 12.01 24.29
CA GLU A 695 -4.72 12.23 25.71
C GLU A 695 -6.02 11.92 26.45
N VAL A 696 -6.08 10.73 27.05
CA VAL A 696 -7.01 10.48 28.14
C VAL A 696 -6.38 11.09 29.39
N ASN A 697 -6.75 12.34 29.68
CA ASN A 697 -6.84 12.83 31.05
C ASN A 697 -8.08 12.22 31.72
#